data_AF-A0AAW5X052-F1
#
_entry.id   AF-A0AAW5X052-F1
#
_cell.length_a   1.000
_cell.length_b   1.000
_cell.length_c   1.000
_cell.angle_alpha   90.00
_cell.angle_beta   90.00
_cell.angle_gamma   90.00
#
_symmetry.space_group_name_H-M   'P 1'
#
loop_
_entity.id
_entity.type
_entity.pdbx_description
1 polymer ?
#
loop_
_entity_poly.entity_id
_entity_poly.type
_entity_poly.pdbx_seq_one_letter_code
_entity_poly.pdbx_strand_id
1 'polypeptide(L)'
;MKKIISIFTFLLTLFSFIIIYSVFSLKEYDNLMRIGETQNSFNIYVHQSDISPQDELAFFEYLNHKYDASIILTSTSNDGTIRKSAIVNSQTFPTTTFRLKNVHFTNKKSFYASYQTKSKNQRGTIPTFSPNNKIKLQSLAAYFNAHRQNIDGVYTILVNKDSELIKKELSRFYQVSEKNLLTPNKNFVVDYLNFNNLIFLVILVILVLIFFMVVLYLPISKISSIGIKKLNGWSNLASLFSLINPGIFTTIITSFCLIIGSFLFINYLPNGFILTCLLTHLFILVIYLLANSFSYFIIRKYTISDLLRGRFHLDFALTCIYILKVLMVAATTLFLVMISASLSTLIKENETQRIWEKEGNLLTIHSVGTIFLQNENEANQRMLNFYQQLDSKKQVYYINSEIIASHELIKNNIPAKYSQLEIMTINQTFAKKAFPFIKDYQVDYYIPLSLKSNILEKLLQKIKYQGLTFKEQEQTSPQKIKLKIRYYSNQIEPITYNPTTKKTFKNPIIELLQPHLSDFQISTLSNTGKRSPLKLQNTKSLISQLNKLKNLPQYKELDLKFTTLNSLLAENTSHIATQLKLLCLVLVLVVCLNIITTLFLISCVIANRKKELAIKRLLGYKTRDCYKYEFLFFGLLGLVAGITLIINQVNWLIIILSLFLLLIDYLALYLLIRRIEKKKLTSLLKGGQL
;
A
#
# COMPACT_ATOMS: atom_id res chain seq x y z
N MET A 1 7.85 -35.75 11.75
CA MET A 1 8.86 -35.65 10.68
C MET A 1 8.26 -35.82 9.29
N LYS A 2 7.77 -37.00 8.86
CA LYS A 2 7.11 -37.15 7.54
C LYS A 2 6.00 -36.11 7.28
N LYS A 3 5.06 -35.97 8.22
CA LYS A 3 3.99 -34.94 8.19
C LYS A 3 4.54 -33.50 8.14
N ILE A 4 5.67 -33.24 8.81
CA ILE A 4 6.27 -31.91 8.89
C ILE A 4 6.86 -31.50 7.55
N ILE A 5 7.56 -32.41 6.86
CA ILE A 5 8.07 -32.17 5.50
C ILE A 5 6.90 -31.82 4.58
N SER A 6 5.84 -32.64 4.58
CA SER A 6 4.66 -32.42 3.75
C SER A 6 4.04 -31.05 3.99
N ILE A 7 3.92 -30.62 5.26
CA ILE A 7 3.42 -29.28 5.59
C ILE A 7 4.33 -28.18 5.01
N PHE A 8 5.65 -28.28 5.17
CA PHE A 8 6.55 -27.25 4.66
C PHE A 8 6.64 -27.23 3.13
N THR A 9 6.65 -28.39 2.46
CA THR A 9 6.62 -28.44 1.00
C THR A 9 5.28 -27.94 0.46
N PHE A 10 4.16 -28.27 1.13
CA PHE A 10 2.84 -27.70 0.84
C PHE A 10 2.87 -26.17 0.92
N LEU A 11 3.34 -25.62 2.05
CA LEU A 11 3.40 -24.17 2.25
C LEU A 11 4.31 -23.50 1.22
N LEU A 12 5.47 -24.08 0.93
CA LEU A 12 6.40 -23.53 -0.07
C LEU A 12 5.74 -23.43 -1.45
N THR A 13 5.06 -24.50 -1.89
CA THR A 13 4.32 -24.50 -3.18
C THR A 13 3.14 -23.51 -3.19
N LEU A 14 2.42 -23.41 -2.08
CA LEU A 14 1.28 -22.50 -1.96
C LEU A 14 1.74 -21.03 -2.02
N PHE A 15 2.76 -20.67 -1.25
CA PHE A 15 3.29 -19.30 -1.22
C PHE A 15 3.97 -18.92 -2.54
N SER A 16 4.67 -19.85 -3.21
CA SER A 16 5.20 -19.57 -4.55
C SER A 16 4.07 -19.28 -5.55
N PHE A 17 2.98 -20.03 -5.49
CA PHE A 17 1.80 -19.78 -6.33
C PHE A 17 1.16 -18.42 -6.04
N ILE A 18 0.99 -18.04 -4.77
CA ILE A 18 0.44 -16.73 -4.38
C ILE A 18 1.30 -15.58 -4.92
N ILE A 19 2.64 -15.70 -4.87
CA ILE A 19 3.55 -14.68 -5.40
C ILE A 19 3.39 -14.57 -6.92
N ILE A 20 3.38 -15.68 -7.65
CA ILE A 20 3.19 -15.68 -9.11
C ILE A 20 1.84 -15.07 -9.46
N TYR A 21 0.76 -15.47 -8.77
CA TYR A 21 -0.56 -14.89 -8.93
C TYR A 21 -0.54 -13.38 -8.74
N SER A 22 0.11 -12.89 -7.68
CA SER A 22 0.19 -11.45 -7.42
C SER A 22 0.98 -10.68 -8.49
N VAL A 23 2.10 -11.22 -8.95
CA VAL A 23 2.90 -10.62 -10.04
C VAL A 23 2.09 -10.54 -11.33
N PHE A 24 1.37 -11.61 -11.70
CA PHE A 24 0.51 -11.61 -12.88
C PHE A 24 -0.73 -10.71 -12.70
N SER A 25 -1.24 -10.54 -11.47
CA SER A 25 -2.30 -9.58 -11.17
C SER A 25 -1.84 -8.14 -11.38
N LEU A 26 -0.61 -7.80 -10.97
CA LEU A 26 -0.04 -6.47 -11.23
C LEU A 26 0.20 -6.25 -12.71
N LYS A 27 0.81 -7.22 -13.40
CA LYS A 27 1.01 -7.15 -14.84
C LYS A 27 -0.31 -7.02 -15.60
N GLU A 28 -1.36 -7.70 -15.15
CA GLU A 28 -2.69 -7.51 -15.73
C GLU A 28 -3.22 -6.09 -15.48
N TYR A 29 -3.07 -5.53 -14.29
CA TYR A 29 -3.51 -4.15 -14.01
C TYR A 29 -2.87 -3.15 -14.99
N ASP A 30 -1.56 -3.25 -15.21
CA ASP A 30 -0.83 -2.44 -16.19
C ASP A 30 -1.34 -2.69 -17.62
N ASN A 31 -1.55 -3.96 -17.98
CA ASN A 31 -2.11 -4.32 -19.28
C ASN A 31 -3.54 -3.77 -19.45
N LEU A 32 -4.36 -3.73 -18.40
CA LEU A 32 -5.70 -3.16 -18.43
C LEU A 32 -5.67 -1.63 -18.49
N MET A 33 -4.67 -0.98 -17.89
CA MET A 33 -4.46 0.46 -18.09
C MET A 33 -4.10 0.78 -19.53
N ARG A 34 -3.34 -0.09 -20.20
CA ARG A 34 -2.92 0.07 -21.59
C ARG A 34 -3.83 -0.64 -22.60
N ILE A 35 -4.88 -1.30 -22.15
CA ILE A 35 -5.79 -2.03 -23.03
C ILE A 35 -6.45 -1.05 -24.00
N GLY A 36 -6.39 -1.37 -25.28
CA GLY A 36 -6.77 -0.45 -26.36
C GLY A 36 -5.59 0.24 -27.05
N GLU A 37 -4.36 0.16 -26.55
CA GLU A 37 -3.17 0.59 -27.30
C GLU A 37 -2.77 -0.46 -28.36
N THR A 38 -2.49 -0.01 -29.58
CA THR A 38 -1.98 -0.83 -30.69
C THR A 38 -0.75 -0.17 -31.33
N GLN A 39 -0.08 -0.87 -32.26
CA GLN A 39 1.05 -0.31 -33.01
C GLN A 39 0.69 0.95 -33.80
N ASN A 40 -0.58 1.07 -34.22
CA ASN A 40 -1.08 2.21 -34.99
C ASN A 40 -1.94 3.15 -34.10
N SER A 41 -1.56 3.28 -32.83
CA SER A 41 -2.21 4.20 -31.90
C SER A 41 -1.23 5.24 -31.35
N PHE A 42 -1.74 6.41 -31.02
CA PHE A 42 -0.98 7.44 -30.30
C PHE A 42 -1.82 8.02 -29.18
N ASN A 43 -1.15 8.46 -28.12
CA ASN A 43 -1.80 9.08 -26.98
C ASN A 43 -1.75 10.61 -27.11
N ILE A 44 -2.85 11.25 -26.77
CA ILE A 44 -2.92 12.71 -26.55
C ILE A 44 -3.23 12.99 -25.08
N TYR A 45 -2.64 14.06 -24.59
CA TYR A 45 -2.74 14.51 -23.21
C TYR A 45 -3.49 15.85 -23.19
N VAL A 46 -4.78 15.80 -22.89
CA VAL A 46 -5.64 17.00 -22.82
C VAL A 46 -5.62 17.53 -21.39
N HIS A 47 -5.29 18.81 -21.24
CA HIS A 47 -5.15 19.50 -19.95
C HIS A 47 -5.71 20.92 -20.05
N GLN A 48 -6.56 21.30 -19.11
CA GLN A 48 -7.12 22.66 -18.96
C GLN A 48 -7.70 23.21 -20.27
N SER A 49 -8.44 22.37 -21.00
CA SER A 49 -9.07 22.78 -22.26
C SER A 49 -10.39 23.49 -21.99
N ASP A 50 -10.61 24.65 -22.62
CA ASP A 50 -11.85 25.45 -22.53
C ASP A 50 -13.00 24.87 -23.38
N ILE A 51 -12.77 23.72 -24.03
CA ILE A 51 -13.72 23.08 -24.94
C ILE A 51 -14.82 22.36 -24.16
N SER A 52 -16.07 22.48 -24.61
CA SER A 52 -17.18 21.78 -23.96
C SER A 52 -17.13 20.26 -24.26
N PRO A 53 -17.58 19.39 -23.33
CA PRO A 53 -17.66 17.95 -23.58
C PRO A 53 -18.54 17.56 -24.77
N GLN A 54 -19.49 18.43 -25.17
CA GLN A 54 -20.36 18.20 -26.32
C GLN A 54 -19.62 18.47 -27.63
N ASP A 55 -18.82 19.54 -27.67
CA ASP A 55 -18.01 19.90 -28.84
C ASP A 55 -16.87 18.90 -29.06
N GLU A 56 -16.22 18.43 -27.98
CA GLU A 56 -15.21 17.36 -28.06
C GLU A 56 -15.83 16.05 -28.55
N LEU A 57 -17.00 15.67 -28.03
CA LEU A 57 -17.71 14.48 -28.50
C LEU A 57 -18.05 14.59 -29.99
N ALA A 58 -18.57 15.75 -30.44
CA ALA A 58 -18.91 15.98 -31.84
C ALA A 58 -17.67 15.94 -32.74
N PHE A 59 -16.54 16.51 -32.30
CA PHE A 59 -15.28 16.47 -33.01
C PHE A 59 -14.71 15.04 -33.11
N PHE A 60 -14.78 14.28 -32.02
CA PHE A 60 -14.37 12.87 -32.04
C PHE A 60 -15.29 11.98 -32.87
N GLU A 61 -16.59 12.27 -32.93
CA GLU A 61 -17.52 11.62 -33.87
C GLU A 61 -17.16 11.97 -35.32
N TYR A 62 -16.78 13.22 -35.60
CA TYR A 62 -16.25 13.63 -36.91
C TYR A 62 -14.98 12.85 -37.30
N LEU A 63 -14.00 12.74 -36.39
CA LEU A 63 -12.78 11.96 -36.63
C LEU A 63 -13.09 10.47 -36.86
N ASN A 64 -14.06 9.91 -36.13
CA ASN A 64 -14.50 8.53 -36.30
C ASN A 64 -15.10 8.29 -37.70
N HIS A 65 -15.90 9.23 -38.22
CA HIS A 65 -16.52 9.11 -39.54
C HIS A 65 -15.57 9.39 -40.71
N LYS A 66 -14.67 10.38 -40.57
CA LYS A 66 -13.78 10.80 -41.67
C LYS A 66 -12.54 9.92 -41.81
N TYR A 67 -11.98 9.43 -40.70
CA TYR A 67 -10.71 8.71 -40.67
C TYR A 67 -10.82 7.28 -40.14
N ASP A 68 -12.04 6.79 -39.95
CA ASP A 68 -12.33 5.52 -39.29
C ASP A 68 -11.69 5.41 -37.90
N ALA A 69 -11.42 6.52 -37.23
CA ALA A 69 -10.64 6.56 -35.99
C ALA A 69 -11.46 6.05 -34.79
N SER A 70 -10.88 5.16 -33.99
CA SER A 70 -11.43 4.81 -32.68
C SER A 70 -10.73 5.58 -31.58
N ILE A 71 -11.47 6.01 -30.57
CA ILE A 71 -10.98 6.93 -29.54
C ILE A 71 -11.31 6.33 -28.19
N ILE A 72 -10.32 6.23 -27.31
CA ILE A 72 -10.46 5.62 -25.98
C ILE A 72 -9.91 6.57 -24.93
N LEU A 73 -10.78 7.07 -24.06
CA LEU A 73 -10.39 7.73 -22.83
C LEU A 73 -10.16 6.71 -21.72
N THR A 74 -9.01 6.79 -21.06
CA THR A 74 -8.68 5.96 -19.90
C THR A 74 -8.80 6.78 -18.62
N SER A 75 -9.65 6.34 -17.70
CA SER A 75 -9.83 6.96 -16.39
C SER A 75 -9.89 5.91 -15.29
N THR A 76 -9.51 6.30 -14.07
CA THR A 76 -9.62 5.43 -12.89
C THR A 76 -10.69 6.00 -11.97
N SER A 77 -11.63 5.15 -11.57
CA SER A 77 -12.67 5.50 -10.62
C SER A 77 -12.16 5.42 -9.18
N ASN A 78 -12.83 6.10 -8.25
CA ASN A 78 -12.44 6.13 -6.83
C ASN A 78 -12.40 4.73 -6.18
N ASP A 79 -13.19 3.79 -6.70
CA ASP A 79 -13.21 2.38 -6.28
C ASP A 79 -12.10 1.52 -6.93
N GLY A 80 -11.14 2.15 -7.61
CA GLY A 80 -10.03 1.47 -8.31
C GLY A 80 -10.42 0.83 -9.65
N THR A 81 -11.68 0.96 -10.08
CA THR A 81 -12.14 0.41 -11.36
C THR A 81 -11.56 1.20 -12.54
N ILE A 82 -10.89 0.51 -13.45
CA ILE A 82 -10.37 1.07 -14.71
C ILE A 82 -11.55 1.28 -15.65
N ARG A 83 -11.78 2.52 -16.06
CA ARG A 83 -12.85 2.89 -16.99
C ARG A 83 -12.25 3.23 -18.34
N LYS A 84 -12.74 2.54 -19.36
CA LYS A 84 -12.44 2.79 -20.77
C LYS A 84 -13.70 3.36 -21.40
N SER A 85 -13.65 4.62 -21.78
CA SER A 85 -14.78 5.33 -22.39
C SER A 85 -14.45 5.56 -23.85
N ALA A 86 -15.21 4.97 -24.77
CA ALA A 86 -14.79 4.89 -26.16
C ALA A 86 -15.83 5.38 -27.18
N ILE A 87 -15.32 5.87 -28.30
CA ILE A 87 -16.01 5.99 -29.59
C ILE A 87 -15.42 4.91 -30.50
N VAL A 88 -16.27 4.04 -31.02
CA VAL A 88 -15.87 2.75 -31.61
C VAL A 88 -16.14 2.77 -33.10
N ASN A 89 -15.11 2.57 -33.92
CA ASN A 89 -15.22 2.20 -35.32
C ASN A 89 -14.89 0.70 -35.47
N SER A 90 -15.65 -0.04 -36.30
CA SER A 90 -15.48 -1.49 -36.47
C SER A 90 -14.16 -1.90 -37.11
N GLN A 91 -13.50 -1.01 -37.85
CA GLN A 91 -12.25 -1.29 -38.55
C GLN A 91 -10.99 -1.04 -37.72
N THR A 92 -11.04 -0.12 -36.74
CA THR A 92 -9.87 0.29 -35.96
C THR A 92 -9.94 -0.11 -34.48
N PHE A 93 -11.14 -0.31 -33.92
CA PHE A 93 -11.27 -0.62 -32.50
C PHE A 93 -10.74 -2.04 -32.19
N PRO A 94 -9.84 -2.22 -31.22
CA PRO A 94 -9.17 -3.49 -30.99
C PRO A 94 -10.01 -4.42 -30.11
N THR A 95 -11.15 -4.92 -30.61
CA THR A 95 -12.10 -5.78 -29.88
C THR A 95 -11.43 -6.99 -29.24
N THR A 96 -10.45 -7.59 -29.92
CA THR A 96 -9.66 -8.73 -29.46
C THR A 96 -8.82 -8.43 -28.22
N THR A 97 -8.29 -7.21 -28.09
CA THR A 97 -7.53 -6.80 -26.88
C THR A 97 -8.43 -6.76 -25.66
N PHE A 98 -9.69 -6.33 -25.84
CA PHE A 98 -10.74 -6.35 -24.83
C PHE A 98 -11.34 -7.75 -24.60
N ARG A 99 -10.88 -8.77 -25.35
CA ARG A 99 -11.35 -10.16 -25.25
C ARG A 99 -12.86 -10.27 -25.56
N LEU A 100 -13.36 -9.38 -26.41
CA LEU A 100 -14.75 -9.34 -26.86
C LEU A 100 -14.81 -9.69 -28.34
N LYS A 101 -15.89 -10.36 -28.77
CA LYS A 101 -16.11 -10.64 -30.19
C LYS A 101 -16.41 -9.34 -30.95
N ASN A 102 -17.45 -8.62 -30.52
CA ASN A 102 -17.86 -7.33 -31.06
C ASN A 102 -18.18 -6.35 -29.93
N VAL A 103 -17.99 -5.05 -30.18
CA VAL A 103 -18.33 -3.96 -29.26
C VAL A 103 -19.31 -3.03 -29.93
N HIS A 104 -20.52 -2.94 -29.38
CA HIS A 104 -21.54 -1.98 -29.85
C HIS A 104 -22.26 -1.35 -28.66
N PHE A 105 -22.32 -0.02 -28.65
CA PHE A 105 -23.01 0.75 -27.62
C PHE A 105 -24.43 1.14 -28.07
N THR A 106 -25.43 0.32 -27.73
CA THR A 106 -26.83 0.62 -28.05
C THR A 106 -27.35 1.78 -27.22
N ASN A 107 -27.98 2.75 -27.90
CA ASN A 107 -28.48 4.00 -27.32
C ASN A 107 -27.44 4.77 -26.51
N LYS A 108 -26.15 4.59 -26.81
CA LYS A 108 -25.01 5.13 -26.06
C LYS A 108 -25.01 4.81 -24.55
N LYS A 109 -25.85 3.86 -24.07
CA LYS A 109 -26.05 3.53 -22.64
C LYS A 109 -25.58 2.14 -22.25
N SER A 110 -25.43 1.23 -23.21
CA SER A 110 -24.92 -0.12 -22.92
C SER A 110 -23.43 -0.09 -22.59
N PHE A 111 -22.98 -1.04 -21.79
CA PHE A 111 -21.58 -1.16 -21.38
C PHE A 111 -21.17 -2.62 -21.20
N TYR A 112 -19.86 -2.84 -21.09
CA TYR A 112 -19.24 -4.11 -20.75
C TYR A 112 -18.43 -3.92 -19.47
N ALA A 113 -18.44 -4.91 -18.58
CA ALA A 113 -17.71 -4.83 -17.32
C ALA A 113 -17.14 -6.19 -16.95
N SER A 114 -16.03 -6.24 -16.22
CA SER A 114 -15.47 -7.51 -15.76
C SER A 114 -16.26 -8.18 -14.63
N TYR A 115 -17.21 -7.46 -14.06
CA TYR A 115 -18.06 -7.89 -12.96
C TYR A 115 -19.54 -7.79 -13.33
N GLN A 116 -20.38 -8.59 -12.67
CA GLN A 116 -21.82 -8.59 -12.90
C GLN A 116 -22.46 -7.40 -12.16
N THR A 117 -23.10 -6.49 -12.90
CA THR A 117 -23.74 -5.30 -12.33
C THR A 117 -25.26 -5.45 -12.16
N LYS A 118 -25.84 -6.60 -12.56
CA LYS A 118 -27.28 -6.87 -12.62
C LYS A 118 -28.11 -5.87 -13.45
N SER A 119 -27.44 -5.01 -14.24
CA SER A 119 -28.12 -4.00 -15.06
C SER A 119 -28.49 -4.58 -16.42
N LYS A 120 -29.70 -4.28 -16.91
CA LYS A 120 -30.13 -4.63 -18.28
C LYS A 120 -29.25 -4.00 -19.37
N ASN A 121 -28.48 -2.95 -19.03
CA ASN A 121 -27.57 -2.27 -19.95
C ASN A 121 -26.20 -2.95 -20.07
N GLN A 122 -25.88 -3.93 -19.23
CA GLN A 122 -24.65 -4.71 -19.36
C GLN A 122 -24.83 -5.76 -20.47
N ARG A 123 -24.07 -5.62 -21.57
CA ARG A 123 -24.19 -6.51 -22.73
C ARG A 123 -23.26 -7.71 -22.70
N GLY A 124 -22.21 -7.66 -21.91
CA GLY A 124 -21.26 -8.74 -21.78
C GLY A 124 -20.24 -8.49 -20.68
N THR A 125 -19.38 -9.48 -20.48
CA THR A 125 -18.31 -9.45 -19.49
C THR A 125 -16.95 -9.38 -20.16
N ILE A 126 -16.06 -8.54 -19.62
CA ILE A 126 -14.65 -8.52 -20.00
C ILE A 126 -13.92 -9.46 -19.04
N PRO A 127 -13.48 -10.65 -19.47
CA PRO A 127 -12.86 -11.59 -18.55
C PRO A 127 -11.53 -11.02 -18.06
N THR A 128 -11.24 -11.14 -16.77
CA THR A 128 -10.02 -10.67 -16.10
C THR A 128 -9.41 -11.80 -15.28
N PHE A 129 -8.08 -11.77 -15.10
CA PHE A 129 -7.33 -12.74 -14.33
C PHE A 129 -7.52 -12.53 -12.83
N SER A 130 -7.53 -11.28 -12.37
CA SER A 130 -7.78 -10.95 -10.97
C SER A 130 -9.15 -10.29 -10.80
N PRO A 131 -10.01 -10.78 -9.88
CA PRO A 131 -11.31 -10.14 -9.60
C PRO A 131 -11.17 -8.74 -8.99
N ASN A 132 -9.99 -8.42 -8.43
CA ASN A 132 -9.68 -7.09 -7.92
C ASN A 132 -9.40 -6.09 -9.06
N ASN A 133 -8.95 -6.58 -10.22
CA ASN A 133 -8.68 -5.76 -11.39
C ASN A 133 -9.97 -5.52 -12.16
N LYS A 134 -10.78 -4.58 -11.69
CA LYS A 134 -12.06 -4.26 -12.31
C LYS A 134 -11.86 -3.36 -13.52
N ILE A 135 -12.50 -3.72 -14.63
CA ILE A 135 -12.55 -2.90 -15.84
C ILE A 135 -14.01 -2.70 -16.28
N LYS A 136 -14.31 -1.49 -16.77
CA LYS A 136 -15.60 -1.15 -17.38
C LYS A 136 -15.36 -0.42 -18.70
N LEU A 137 -15.88 -0.97 -19.80
CA LEU A 137 -15.90 -0.36 -21.13
C LEU A 137 -17.30 0.23 -21.39
N GLN A 138 -17.38 1.54 -21.64
CA GLN A 138 -18.63 2.26 -21.90
C GLN A 138 -18.44 3.26 -23.05
N SER A 139 -19.53 3.84 -23.56
CA SER A 139 -19.44 4.89 -24.56
C SER A 139 -18.85 6.17 -23.95
N LEU A 140 -18.14 6.98 -24.76
CA LEU A 140 -17.64 8.28 -24.33
C LEU A 140 -18.80 9.24 -23.98
N ALA A 141 -19.91 9.18 -24.71
CA ALA A 141 -21.11 9.93 -24.38
C ALA A 141 -21.69 9.56 -22.99
N ALA A 142 -21.67 8.27 -22.60
CA ALA A 142 -22.10 7.86 -21.26
C ALA A 142 -21.17 8.40 -20.16
N TYR A 143 -19.88 8.52 -20.46
CA TYR A 143 -18.90 9.08 -19.54
C TYR A 143 -19.19 10.55 -19.22
N PHE A 144 -19.35 11.38 -20.25
CA PHE A 144 -19.68 12.81 -20.08
C PHE A 144 -21.05 13.01 -19.42
N ASN A 145 -22.05 12.19 -19.77
CA ASN A 145 -23.41 12.31 -19.20
C ASN A 145 -23.53 11.84 -17.74
N ALA A 146 -22.77 10.82 -17.32
CA ALA A 146 -22.99 10.18 -16.02
C ALA A 146 -22.18 10.79 -14.85
N HIS A 147 -21.11 11.56 -15.12
CA HIS A 147 -20.14 11.89 -14.06
C HIS A 147 -19.70 13.36 -13.95
N ARG A 148 -20.21 14.31 -14.75
CA ARG A 148 -19.75 15.72 -14.69
C ARG A 148 -18.21 15.81 -14.69
N GLN A 149 -17.54 15.03 -15.56
CA GLN A 149 -16.08 14.98 -15.62
C GLN A 149 -15.57 15.96 -16.68
N ASN A 150 -14.46 16.62 -16.36
CA ASN A 150 -13.68 17.44 -17.27
C ASN A 150 -13.22 16.58 -18.46
N ILE A 151 -13.05 17.20 -19.63
CA ILE A 151 -12.46 16.59 -20.84
C ILE A 151 -10.97 16.29 -20.67
N ASP A 152 -10.34 16.80 -19.61
CA ASP A 152 -8.95 16.48 -19.30
C ASP A 152 -8.73 14.99 -19.07
N GLY A 153 -7.72 14.45 -19.74
CA GLY A 153 -7.41 13.04 -19.66
C GLY A 153 -6.43 12.56 -20.72
N VAL A 154 -6.15 11.26 -20.67
CA VAL A 154 -5.32 10.57 -21.65
C VAL A 154 -6.25 9.87 -22.63
N TYR A 155 -6.24 10.33 -23.88
CA TYR A 155 -6.98 9.70 -24.97
C TYR A 155 -6.03 8.92 -25.86
N THR A 156 -6.36 7.66 -26.10
CA THR A 156 -5.69 6.81 -27.08
C THR A 156 -6.48 6.88 -28.38
N ILE A 157 -5.85 7.38 -29.44
CA ILE A 157 -6.43 7.49 -30.78
C ILE A 157 -5.90 6.33 -31.62
N LEU A 158 -6.80 5.53 -32.18
CA LEU A 158 -6.53 4.36 -33.00
C LEU A 158 -6.89 4.62 -34.45
N VAL A 159 -5.93 4.45 -35.35
CA VAL A 159 -6.08 4.81 -36.76
C VAL A 159 -5.45 3.73 -37.64
N ASN A 160 -6.01 3.48 -38.83
CA ASN A 160 -5.41 2.55 -39.79
C ASN A 160 -4.43 3.23 -40.75
N LYS A 161 -4.57 4.54 -41.02
CA LYS A 161 -3.71 5.35 -41.93
C LYS A 161 -3.61 6.82 -41.48
N ASP A 162 -2.49 7.48 -41.83
CA ASP A 162 -2.18 8.92 -41.67
C ASP A 162 -2.42 9.57 -40.30
N SER A 163 -1.73 9.07 -39.28
CA SER A 163 -1.73 9.67 -37.93
C SER A 163 -1.32 11.16 -37.90
N GLU A 164 -0.50 11.61 -38.85
CA GLU A 164 -0.01 13.00 -38.93
C GLU A 164 -1.11 14.01 -39.25
N LEU A 165 -2.08 13.66 -40.09
CA LEU A 165 -3.20 14.55 -40.42
C LEU A 165 -4.12 14.75 -39.21
N ILE A 166 -4.36 13.66 -38.46
CA ILE A 166 -5.21 13.68 -37.28
C ILE A 166 -4.53 14.43 -36.14
N LYS A 167 -3.21 14.30 -35.96
CA LYS A 167 -2.43 15.10 -35.00
C LYS A 167 -2.55 16.60 -35.28
N LYS A 168 -2.48 17.01 -36.55
CA LYS A 168 -2.68 18.41 -36.98
C LYS A 168 -4.08 18.91 -36.68
N GLU A 169 -5.11 18.11 -37.00
CA GLU A 169 -6.50 18.47 -36.71
C GLU A 169 -6.76 18.57 -35.20
N LEU A 170 -6.20 17.65 -34.40
CA LEU A 170 -6.28 17.69 -32.94
C LEU A 170 -5.57 18.93 -32.36
N SER A 171 -4.37 19.23 -32.84
CA SER A 171 -3.62 20.43 -32.42
C SER A 171 -4.41 21.71 -32.73
N ARG A 172 -5.06 21.77 -33.90
CA ARG A 172 -5.89 22.91 -34.31
C ARG A 172 -7.17 23.03 -33.49
N PHE A 173 -7.81 21.91 -33.16
CA PHE A 173 -9.02 21.86 -32.34
C PHE A 173 -8.74 22.33 -30.90
N TYR A 174 -7.67 21.84 -30.28
CA TYR A 174 -7.27 22.21 -28.92
C TYR A 174 -6.52 23.55 -28.83
N GLN A 175 -6.11 24.14 -29.95
CA GLN A 175 -5.27 25.34 -29.99
C GLN A 175 -3.92 25.19 -29.23
N VAL A 176 -3.42 23.96 -29.14
CA VAL A 176 -2.16 23.61 -28.46
C VAL A 176 -1.21 22.97 -29.47
N SER A 177 0.10 23.23 -29.35
CA SER A 177 1.09 22.63 -30.25
C SER A 177 1.11 21.09 -30.18
N GLU A 178 1.34 20.42 -31.31
CA GLU A 178 1.40 18.95 -31.37
C GLU A 178 2.38 18.35 -30.35
N LYS A 179 3.55 18.99 -30.17
CA LYS A 179 4.57 18.55 -29.21
C LYS A 179 4.05 18.57 -27.78
N ASN A 180 3.27 19.58 -27.40
CA ASN A 180 2.69 19.67 -26.06
C ASN A 180 1.52 18.69 -25.88
N LEU A 181 0.74 18.46 -26.93
CA LEU A 181 -0.38 17.52 -26.91
C LEU A 181 0.07 16.04 -26.81
N LEU A 182 1.25 15.72 -27.34
CA LEU A 182 1.80 14.36 -27.38
C LEU A 182 2.78 14.04 -26.24
N THR A 183 3.19 15.03 -25.43
CA THR A 183 4.16 14.82 -24.35
C THR A 183 3.47 14.63 -23.00
N PRO A 184 3.78 13.54 -22.27
CA PRO A 184 3.24 13.35 -20.93
C PRO A 184 3.85 14.34 -19.93
N ASN A 185 3.02 14.96 -19.09
CA ASN A 185 3.49 15.70 -17.93
C ASN A 185 4.07 14.73 -16.87
N LYS A 186 5.16 15.13 -16.21
CA LYS A 186 6.10 14.30 -15.40
C LYS A 186 5.55 13.47 -14.22
N ASN A 187 4.24 13.35 -14.02
CA ASN A 187 3.66 12.81 -12.78
C ASN A 187 2.97 11.43 -12.90
N PHE A 188 3.21 10.67 -13.97
CA PHE A 188 2.70 9.30 -14.10
C PHE A 188 3.79 8.27 -13.88
N VAL A 189 4.32 8.19 -12.66
CA VAL A 189 5.13 7.04 -12.21
C VAL A 189 4.26 6.23 -11.25
N VAL A 190 3.82 5.06 -11.71
CA VAL A 190 3.17 4.06 -10.87
C VAL A 190 4.29 3.34 -10.12
N ASP A 191 4.36 3.49 -8.81
CA ASP A 191 5.34 2.78 -7.98
C ASP A 191 5.15 1.26 -8.13
N TYR A 192 6.11 0.61 -8.79
CA TYR A 192 6.05 -0.79 -9.22
C TYR A 192 6.16 -1.83 -8.09
N LEU A 193 6.36 -1.39 -6.84
CA LEU A 193 6.53 -2.28 -5.70
C LEU A 193 5.34 -2.19 -4.74
N ASN A 194 4.35 -3.03 -4.98
CA ASN A 194 3.26 -3.26 -4.02
C ASN A 194 3.84 -3.81 -2.70
N PHE A 195 3.62 -3.09 -1.60
CA PHE A 195 4.08 -3.45 -0.25
C PHE A 195 3.71 -4.91 0.15
N ASN A 196 2.56 -5.39 -0.32
CA ASN A 196 2.11 -6.77 -0.05
C ASN A 196 3.03 -7.82 -0.70
N ASN A 197 3.60 -7.54 -1.87
CA ASN A 197 4.47 -8.49 -2.57
C ASN A 197 5.82 -8.64 -1.87
N LEU A 198 6.35 -7.55 -1.31
CA LEU A 198 7.56 -7.59 -0.50
C LEU A 198 7.36 -8.45 0.75
N ILE A 199 6.19 -8.36 1.39
CA ILE A 199 5.84 -9.22 2.53
C ILE A 199 5.83 -10.70 2.13
N PHE A 200 5.13 -11.07 1.05
CA PHE A 200 5.06 -12.48 0.62
C PHE A 200 6.42 -13.05 0.24
N LEU A 201 7.26 -12.24 -0.43
CA LEU A 201 8.63 -12.63 -0.79
C LEU A 201 9.45 -12.97 0.46
N VAL A 202 9.38 -12.15 1.51
CA VAL A 202 10.14 -12.40 2.74
C VAL A 202 9.64 -13.65 3.46
N ILE A 203 8.31 -13.86 3.50
CA ILE A 203 7.74 -15.11 4.05
C ILE A 203 8.28 -16.33 3.29
N LEU A 204 8.35 -16.26 1.96
CA LEU A 204 8.91 -17.33 1.13
C LEU A 204 10.38 -17.61 1.49
N VAL A 205 11.21 -16.56 1.63
CA VAL A 205 12.63 -16.71 2.02
C VAL A 205 12.75 -17.41 3.37
N ILE A 206 11.94 -17.01 4.35
CA ILE A 206 11.93 -17.64 5.68
C ILE A 206 11.49 -19.11 5.59
N LEU A 207 10.45 -19.43 4.81
CA LEU A 207 10.00 -20.80 4.58
C LEU A 207 11.08 -21.67 3.91
N VAL A 208 11.82 -21.12 2.94
CA VAL A 208 12.95 -21.81 2.29
C VAL A 208 14.03 -22.17 3.31
N LEU A 209 14.41 -21.23 4.18
CA LEU A 209 15.42 -21.46 5.21
C LEU A 209 14.99 -22.54 6.21
N ILE A 210 13.73 -22.53 6.65
CA ILE A 210 13.17 -23.59 7.51
C ILE A 210 13.11 -24.92 6.78
N PHE A 211 12.72 -24.92 5.51
CA PHE A 211 12.70 -26.10 4.68
C PHE A 211 14.08 -26.79 4.67
N PHE A 212 15.17 -26.03 4.47
CA PHE A 212 16.52 -26.57 4.57
C PHE A 212 16.84 -27.14 5.95
N MET A 213 16.45 -26.47 7.04
CA MET A 213 16.64 -27.02 8.40
C MET A 213 15.91 -28.36 8.60
N VAL A 214 14.68 -28.49 8.11
CA VAL A 214 13.88 -29.71 8.20
C VAL A 214 14.56 -30.85 7.44
N VAL A 215 15.06 -30.57 6.23
CA VAL A 215 15.77 -31.57 5.41
C VAL A 215 17.04 -32.06 6.11
N LEU A 216 17.84 -31.17 6.70
CA LEU A 216 19.06 -31.54 7.43
C LEU A 216 18.77 -32.39 8.67
N TYR A 217 17.69 -32.09 9.40
CA TYR A 217 17.33 -32.82 10.63
C TYR A 217 16.67 -34.18 10.34
N LEU A 218 16.04 -34.33 9.18
CA LEU A 218 15.27 -35.50 8.83
C LEU A 218 16.01 -36.84 8.98
N PRO A 219 17.21 -37.05 8.39
CA PRO A 219 17.91 -38.32 8.49
C PRO A 219 18.33 -38.62 9.93
N ILE A 220 18.69 -37.57 10.70
CA ILE A 220 19.07 -37.65 12.11
C ILE A 220 17.90 -38.16 12.96
N SER A 221 16.71 -37.59 12.76
CA SER A 221 15.51 -37.95 13.52
C SER A 221 15.01 -39.39 13.27
N LYS A 222 15.41 -40.02 12.16
CA LYS A 222 14.97 -41.36 11.74
C LYS A 222 16.11 -42.36 11.60
N ILE A 223 17.26 -42.06 12.21
CA ILE A 223 18.49 -42.82 12.02
C ILE A 223 18.37 -44.31 12.40
N SER A 224 17.67 -44.63 13.50
CA SER A 224 17.45 -46.02 13.91
C SER A 224 16.54 -46.77 12.93
N SER A 225 15.52 -46.10 12.38
CA SER A 225 14.64 -46.67 11.37
C SER A 225 15.38 -46.94 10.06
N ILE A 226 16.32 -46.06 9.68
CA ILE A 226 17.21 -46.27 8.53
C ILE A 226 18.13 -47.48 8.79
N GLY A 227 18.68 -47.60 10.00
CA GLY A 227 19.50 -48.75 10.41
C GLY A 227 18.74 -50.08 10.31
N ILE A 228 17.50 -50.14 10.80
CA ILE A 228 16.63 -51.33 10.70
C ILE A 228 16.35 -51.69 9.23
N LYS A 229 16.07 -50.71 8.38
CA LYS A 229 15.84 -50.96 6.94
C LYS A 229 17.06 -51.53 6.24
N LYS A 230 18.23 -50.96 6.51
CA LYS A 230 19.51 -51.48 5.98
C LYS A 230 19.81 -52.89 6.46
N LEU A 231 19.52 -53.19 7.72
CA LEU A 231 19.67 -54.55 8.27
C LEU A 231 18.79 -55.54 7.50
N ASN A 232 17.57 -55.13 7.12
CA ASN A 232 16.65 -55.92 6.31
C ASN A 232 16.98 -55.93 4.80
N GLY A 233 18.21 -55.55 4.40
CA GLY A 233 18.66 -55.61 3.00
C GLY A 233 18.23 -54.45 2.11
N TRP A 234 17.66 -53.37 2.64
CA TRP A 234 17.27 -52.21 1.83
C TRP A 234 18.50 -51.48 1.29
N SER A 235 18.48 -51.12 0.00
CA SER A 235 19.52 -50.26 -0.58
C SER A 235 19.50 -48.86 0.06
N ASN A 236 20.64 -48.15 -0.04
CA ASN A 236 20.76 -46.77 0.44
C ASN A 236 19.73 -45.85 -0.23
N LEU A 237 19.49 -46.05 -1.52
CA LEU A 237 18.51 -45.28 -2.32
C LEU A 237 17.06 -45.60 -1.91
N ALA A 238 16.72 -46.87 -1.71
CA ALA A 238 15.38 -47.25 -1.24
C ALA A 238 15.11 -46.68 0.16
N SER A 239 16.12 -46.67 1.02
CA SER A 239 16.05 -46.05 2.35
C SER A 239 15.81 -44.54 2.26
N LEU A 240 16.52 -43.83 1.38
CA LEU A 240 16.31 -42.40 1.12
C LEU A 240 14.92 -42.12 0.54
N PHE A 241 14.50 -42.85 -0.49
CA PHE A 241 13.21 -42.65 -1.15
C PHE A 241 12.05 -42.76 -0.16
N SER A 242 12.12 -43.72 0.77
CA SER A 242 11.11 -43.92 1.82
C SER A 242 10.98 -42.76 2.83
N LEU A 243 11.97 -41.86 2.86
CA LEU A 243 11.99 -40.67 3.69
C LEU A 243 11.46 -39.46 2.94
N ILE A 244 11.85 -39.32 1.67
CA ILE A 244 11.56 -38.12 0.86
C ILE A 244 10.25 -38.21 0.08
N ASN A 245 9.70 -39.42 -0.12
CA ASN A 245 8.47 -39.62 -0.87
C ASN A 245 7.26 -38.79 -0.39
N PRO A 246 7.04 -38.48 0.91
CA PRO A 246 5.87 -37.71 1.29
C PRO A 246 5.97 -36.27 0.78
N GLY A 247 7.18 -35.68 0.77
CA GLY A 247 7.40 -34.34 0.23
C GLY A 247 7.22 -34.29 -1.28
N ILE A 248 7.72 -35.30 -2.02
CA ILE A 248 7.52 -35.40 -3.49
C ILE A 248 6.03 -35.45 -3.83
N PHE A 249 5.29 -36.39 -3.24
CA PHE A 249 3.86 -36.52 -3.49
C PHE A 249 3.10 -35.26 -3.09
N THR A 250 3.45 -34.64 -1.96
CA THR A 250 2.80 -33.40 -1.53
C THR A 250 3.00 -32.29 -2.54
N THR A 251 4.24 -32.05 -3.00
CA THR A 251 4.55 -31.01 -4.01
C THR A 251 3.81 -31.24 -5.33
N ILE A 252 3.73 -32.49 -5.80
CA ILE A 252 3.03 -32.82 -7.05
C ILE A 252 1.52 -32.61 -6.89
N ILE A 253 0.93 -33.14 -5.83
CA ILE A 253 -0.52 -33.04 -5.57
C ILE A 253 -0.90 -31.57 -5.38
N THR A 254 -0.14 -30.79 -4.61
CA THR A 254 -0.44 -29.37 -4.40
C THR A 254 -0.32 -28.57 -5.68
N SER A 255 0.74 -28.79 -6.46
CA SER A 255 0.89 -28.16 -7.77
C SER A 255 -0.30 -28.45 -8.68
N PHE A 256 -0.73 -29.71 -8.74
CA PHE A 256 -1.87 -30.12 -9.56
C PHE A 256 -3.18 -29.48 -9.08
N CYS A 257 -3.45 -29.49 -7.77
CA CYS A 257 -4.62 -28.84 -7.19
C CYS A 257 -4.65 -27.33 -7.47
N LEU A 258 -3.51 -26.64 -7.37
CA LEU A 258 -3.42 -25.20 -7.63
C LEU A 258 -3.63 -24.86 -9.11
N ILE A 259 -3.08 -25.68 -10.02
CA ILE A 259 -3.28 -25.52 -11.46
C ILE A 259 -4.76 -25.76 -11.84
N ILE A 260 -5.36 -26.84 -11.35
CA ILE A 260 -6.80 -27.10 -11.57
C ILE A 260 -7.65 -25.98 -10.98
N GLY A 261 -7.35 -25.55 -9.76
CA GLY A 261 -8.04 -24.43 -9.11
C GLY A 261 -7.96 -23.15 -9.96
N SER A 262 -6.83 -22.90 -10.61
CA SER A 262 -6.68 -21.77 -11.53
C SER A 262 -7.66 -21.86 -12.71
N PHE A 263 -7.84 -23.04 -13.31
CA PHE A 263 -8.81 -23.23 -14.40
C PHE A 263 -10.27 -23.09 -13.96
N LEU A 264 -10.60 -23.46 -12.71
CA LEU A 264 -11.98 -23.42 -12.20
C LEU A 264 -12.41 -22.04 -11.71
N PHE A 265 -11.51 -21.27 -11.10
CA PHE A 265 -11.85 -20.02 -10.42
C PHE A 265 -11.44 -18.76 -11.18
N ILE A 266 -10.55 -18.86 -12.17
CA ILE A 266 -10.03 -17.70 -12.90
C ILE A 266 -10.66 -17.62 -14.29
N ASN A 267 -11.37 -16.52 -14.56
CA ASN A 267 -12.09 -16.30 -15.81
C ASN A 267 -11.18 -16.09 -17.02
N TYR A 268 -9.95 -15.59 -16.81
CA TYR A 268 -8.96 -15.41 -17.86
C TYR A 268 -7.56 -15.78 -17.36
N LEU A 269 -6.86 -16.65 -18.09
CA LEU A 269 -5.49 -17.03 -17.78
C LEU A 269 -4.52 -16.32 -18.75
N PRO A 270 -3.66 -15.42 -18.25
CA PRO A 270 -2.65 -14.75 -19.07
C PRO A 270 -1.67 -15.76 -19.67
N ASN A 271 -1.19 -15.44 -20.87
CA ASN A 271 -0.15 -16.24 -21.53
C ASN A 271 1.08 -16.38 -20.63
N GLY A 272 1.54 -17.62 -20.48
CA GLY A 272 2.70 -17.96 -19.67
C GLY A 272 2.41 -18.18 -18.18
N PHE A 273 1.24 -17.80 -17.64
CA PHE A 273 0.95 -17.98 -16.20
C PHE A 273 1.10 -19.44 -15.74
N ILE A 274 0.42 -20.37 -16.42
CA ILE A 274 0.47 -21.80 -16.09
C ILE A 274 1.89 -22.36 -16.25
N LEU A 275 2.60 -21.95 -17.31
CA LEU A 275 3.97 -22.37 -17.56
C LEU A 275 4.91 -21.88 -16.44
N THR A 276 4.79 -20.62 -16.01
CA THR A 276 5.58 -20.07 -14.91
C THR A 276 5.28 -20.80 -13.59
N CYS A 277 4.02 -21.11 -13.30
CA CYS A 277 3.65 -21.93 -12.14
C CYS A 277 4.30 -23.32 -12.21
N LEU A 278 4.18 -24.02 -13.35
CA LEU A 278 4.77 -25.35 -13.55
C LEU A 278 6.30 -25.33 -13.40
N LEU A 279 6.98 -24.39 -14.05
CA LEU A 279 8.44 -24.25 -13.97
C LEU A 279 8.89 -23.94 -12.54
N THR A 280 8.15 -23.10 -11.81
CA THR A 280 8.48 -22.77 -10.43
C THR A 280 8.26 -23.96 -9.48
N HIS A 281 7.16 -24.71 -9.64
CA HIS A 281 6.90 -25.90 -8.83
C HIS A 281 7.87 -27.04 -9.17
N LEU A 282 8.27 -27.17 -10.44
CA LEU A 282 9.33 -28.08 -10.86
C LEU A 282 10.66 -27.68 -10.23
N PHE A 283 10.99 -26.39 -10.24
CA PHE A 283 12.19 -25.87 -9.61
C PHE A 283 12.22 -26.14 -8.10
N ILE A 284 11.09 -25.94 -7.41
CA ILE A 284 10.92 -26.32 -6.00
C ILE A 284 11.18 -27.82 -5.79
N LEU A 285 10.66 -28.68 -6.67
CA LEU A 285 10.89 -30.12 -6.59
C LEU A 285 12.36 -30.48 -6.81
N VAL A 286 13.04 -29.83 -7.76
CA VAL A 286 14.47 -30.01 -8.01
C VAL A 286 15.29 -29.58 -6.79
N ILE A 287 15.02 -28.39 -6.22
CA ILE A 287 15.66 -27.94 -4.97
C ILE A 287 15.39 -28.95 -3.85
N TYR A 288 14.17 -29.46 -3.73
CA TYR A 288 13.81 -30.45 -2.73
C TYR A 288 14.65 -31.73 -2.86
N LEU A 289 14.82 -32.23 -4.07
CA LEU A 289 15.64 -33.41 -4.35
C LEU A 289 17.12 -33.14 -4.07
N LEU A 290 17.65 -31.99 -4.53
CA LEU A 290 19.04 -31.58 -4.29
C LEU A 290 19.35 -31.41 -2.80
N ALA A 291 18.47 -30.77 -2.04
CA ALA A 291 18.62 -30.62 -0.59
C ALA A 291 18.66 -31.98 0.10
N ASN A 292 17.85 -32.94 -0.36
CA ASN A 292 17.81 -34.29 0.21
C ASN A 292 18.96 -35.20 -0.26
N SER A 293 19.76 -34.82 -1.27
CA SER A 293 21.03 -35.49 -1.58
C SER A 293 21.98 -35.47 -0.37
N PHE A 294 21.89 -34.46 0.49
CA PHE A 294 22.61 -34.42 1.76
C PHE A 294 22.25 -35.60 2.68
N SER A 295 20.96 -35.91 2.80
CA SER A 295 20.47 -37.06 3.57
C SER A 295 21.05 -38.39 3.05
N TYR A 296 21.25 -38.50 1.74
CA TYR A 296 21.89 -39.68 1.14
C TYR A 296 23.34 -39.85 1.59
N PHE A 297 24.12 -38.76 1.64
CA PHE A 297 25.51 -38.81 2.13
C PHE A 297 25.59 -39.31 3.57
N ILE A 298 24.69 -38.85 4.45
CA ILE A 298 24.61 -39.34 5.84
C ILE A 298 24.31 -40.84 5.85
N ILE A 299 23.29 -41.27 5.10
CA ILE A 299 22.90 -42.69 5.05
C ILE A 299 24.07 -43.55 4.57
N ARG A 300 24.81 -43.12 3.53
CA ARG A 300 25.94 -43.87 2.97
C ARG A 300 27.15 -43.94 3.92
N LYS A 301 27.45 -42.86 4.64
CA LYS A 301 28.68 -42.73 5.43
C LYS A 301 28.73 -43.63 6.68
N TYR A 302 27.59 -43.88 7.34
CA TYR A 302 27.57 -44.61 8.61
C TYR A 302 27.24 -46.10 8.46
N THR A 303 27.88 -46.93 9.30
CA THR A 303 27.66 -48.38 9.35
C THR A 303 26.31 -48.72 9.99
N ILE A 304 25.80 -49.94 9.76
CA ILE A 304 24.53 -50.41 10.33
C ILE A 304 24.58 -50.38 11.88
N SER A 305 25.69 -50.80 12.47
CA SER A 305 25.90 -50.78 13.93
C SER A 305 25.81 -49.35 14.51
N ASP A 306 26.41 -48.38 13.82
CA ASP A 306 26.37 -46.98 14.21
C ASP A 306 24.97 -46.36 14.07
N LEU A 307 24.26 -46.70 12.99
CA LEU A 307 22.89 -46.24 12.75
C LEU A 307 21.90 -46.80 13.78
N LEU A 308 22.01 -48.09 14.12
CA LEU A 308 21.15 -48.75 15.11
C LEU A 308 21.40 -48.23 16.53
N ARG A 309 22.66 -47.97 16.88
CA ARG A 309 23.05 -47.47 18.21
C ARG A 309 23.02 -45.95 18.31
N GLY A 310 22.67 -45.24 17.23
CA GLY A 310 22.64 -43.78 17.17
C GLY A 310 24.01 -43.13 17.44
N ARG A 311 25.10 -43.77 17.01
CA ARG A 311 26.48 -43.32 17.21
C ARG A 311 26.94 -42.55 15.98
N PHE A 312 26.76 -41.24 15.95
CA PHE A 312 27.21 -40.40 14.83
C PHE A 312 27.71 -39.04 15.33
N HIS A 313 28.75 -38.53 14.67
CA HIS A 313 29.25 -37.18 14.82
C HIS A 313 29.08 -36.47 13.47
N LEU A 314 28.10 -35.59 13.38
CA LEU A 314 27.68 -34.83 12.19
C LEU A 314 28.01 -33.34 12.36
N ASP A 315 29.27 -33.03 12.62
CA ASP A 315 29.71 -31.65 12.88
C ASP A 315 29.41 -30.73 11.69
N PHE A 316 29.53 -31.24 10.45
CA PHE A 316 29.14 -30.50 9.26
C PHE A 316 27.64 -30.14 9.23
N ALA A 317 26.75 -31.10 9.53
CA ALA A 317 25.30 -30.83 9.55
C ALA A 317 24.94 -29.80 10.61
N LEU A 318 25.60 -29.89 11.78
CA LEU A 318 25.43 -28.96 12.87
C LEU A 318 25.89 -27.55 12.48
N THR A 319 27.05 -27.41 11.83
CA THR A 319 27.54 -26.13 11.30
C THR A 319 26.57 -25.52 10.27
N CYS A 320 26.05 -26.33 9.34
CA CYS A 320 25.05 -25.86 8.37
C CYS A 320 23.78 -25.32 9.06
N ILE A 321 23.32 -25.97 10.14
CA ILE A 321 22.15 -25.53 10.90
C ILE A 321 22.43 -24.21 11.65
N TYR A 322 23.62 -24.04 12.22
CA TYR A 322 24.02 -22.77 12.82
C TYR A 322 24.03 -21.64 11.77
N ILE A 323 24.63 -21.87 10.60
CA ILE A 323 24.63 -20.90 9.48
C ILE A 323 23.20 -20.55 9.07
N LEU A 324 22.32 -21.55 8.92
CA LEU A 324 20.91 -21.31 8.59
C LEU A 324 20.20 -20.47 9.66
N LYS A 325 20.51 -20.64 10.95
CA LYS A 325 19.95 -19.78 12.01
C LYS A 325 20.47 -18.36 11.92
N VAL A 326 21.76 -18.15 11.59
CA VAL A 326 22.29 -16.80 11.35
C VAL A 326 21.55 -16.13 10.19
N LEU A 327 21.40 -16.83 9.05
CA LEU A 327 20.67 -16.33 7.89
C LEU A 327 19.20 -16.01 8.21
N MET A 328 18.55 -16.84 9.03
CA MET A 328 17.19 -16.60 9.51
C MET A 328 17.08 -15.34 10.36
N VAL A 329 18.00 -15.12 11.30
CA VAL A 329 18.00 -13.91 12.14
C VAL A 329 18.29 -12.68 11.28
N ALA A 330 19.21 -12.77 10.31
CA ALA A 330 19.48 -11.68 9.38
C ALA A 330 18.24 -11.33 8.52
N ALA A 331 17.59 -12.33 7.92
CA ALA A 331 16.40 -12.15 7.10
C ALA A 331 15.22 -11.55 7.90
N THR A 332 14.99 -12.04 9.12
CA THR A 332 13.94 -11.51 10.00
C THR A 332 14.25 -10.10 10.50
N THR A 333 15.53 -9.78 10.77
CA THR A 333 15.94 -8.42 11.16
C THR A 333 15.71 -7.43 10.02
N LEU A 334 16.14 -7.77 8.80
CA LEU A 334 15.91 -6.96 7.60
C LEU A 334 14.41 -6.73 7.36
N PHE A 335 13.60 -7.77 7.58
CA PHE A 335 12.16 -7.68 7.49
C PHE A 335 11.55 -6.69 8.49
N LEU A 336 12.00 -6.73 9.74
CA LEU A 336 11.57 -5.81 10.78
C LEU A 336 11.94 -4.36 10.44
N VAL A 337 13.11 -4.12 9.84
CA VAL A 337 13.49 -2.79 9.31
C VAL A 337 12.49 -2.33 8.24
N MET A 338 12.16 -3.19 7.28
CA MET A 338 11.20 -2.85 6.21
C MET A 338 9.80 -2.55 6.74
N ILE A 339 9.30 -3.36 7.68
CA ILE A 339 7.99 -3.15 8.31
C ILE A 339 7.95 -1.84 9.10
N SER A 340 9.06 -1.41 9.67
CA SER A 340 9.13 -0.21 10.52
C SER A 340 8.64 1.04 9.82
N ALA A 341 9.07 1.26 8.59
CA ALA A 341 8.66 2.42 7.81
C ALA A 341 7.13 2.43 7.66
N SER A 342 6.56 1.33 7.18
CA SER A 342 5.11 1.21 6.95
C SER A 342 4.29 1.22 8.23
N LEU A 343 4.78 0.62 9.32
CA LEU A 343 4.13 0.68 10.62
C LEU A 343 4.10 2.13 11.12
N SER A 344 5.19 2.87 10.96
CA SER A 344 5.26 4.27 11.38
C SER A 344 4.29 5.16 10.60
N THR A 345 4.11 4.92 9.29
CA THR A 345 3.14 5.68 8.47
C THR A 345 1.72 5.33 8.87
N LEU A 346 1.40 4.05 9.04
CA LEU A 346 0.05 3.60 9.42
C LEU A 346 -0.34 4.07 10.83
N ILE A 347 0.59 4.06 11.79
CA ILE A 347 0.32 4.59 13.13
C ILE A 347 0.01 6.09 13.06
N LYS A 348 0.83 6.88 12.34
CA LYS A 348 0.59 8.32 12.19
C LYS A 348 -0.73 8.63 11.47
N GLU A 349 -1.05 7.87 10.43
CA GLU A 349 -2.31 8.01 9.70
C GLU A 349 -3.51 7.65 10.58
N ASN A 350 -3.41 6.58 11.39
CA ASN A 350 -4.43 6.20 12.36
C ASN A 350 -4.60 7.23 13.49
N GLU A 351 -3.52 7.80 14.01
CA GLU A 351 -3.57 8.86 15.02
C GLU A 351 -4.26 10.12 14.48
N THR A 352 -3.87 10.55 13.28
CA THR A 352 -4.50 11.70 12.59
C THR A 352 -5.99 11.45 12.39
N GLN A 353 -6.35 10.24 11.99
CA GLN A 353 -7.74 9.84 11.79
C GLN A 353 -8.55 9.86 13.09
N ARG A 354 -8.02 9.32 14.19
CA ARG A 354 -8.67 9.37 15.51
C ARG A 354 -8.92 10.79 15.99
N ILE A 355 -8.03 11.73 15.68
CA ILE A 355 -8.21 13.14 16.00
C ILE A 355 -9.41 13.70 15.23
N TRP A 356 -9.55 13.35 13.95
CA TRP A 356 -10.65 13.84 13.10
C TRP A 356 -12.00 13.19 13.44
N GLU A 357 -12.02 11.93 13.89
CA GLU A 357 -13.22 11.24 14.37
C GLU A 357 -13.90 11.96 15.56
N LYS A 358 -13.13 12.64 16.43
CA LYS A 358 -13.67 13.42 17.55
C LYS A 358 -14.65 14.51 17.09
N GLU A 359 -14.41 15.09 15.91
CA GLU A 359 -15.27 16.10 15.29
C GLU A 359 -16.04 15.50 14.09
N GLY A 360 -16.17 14.17 14.08
CA GLY A 360 -16.71 13.38 12.99
C GLY A 360 -18.17 13.67 12.62
N ASN A 361 -18.93 14.24 13.56
CA ASN A 361 -20.31 14.67 13.35
C ASN A 361 -20.42 15.99 12.58
N LEU A 362 -19.34 16.72 12.32
CA LEU A 362 -19.40 17.92 11.48
C LEU A 362 -19.74 17.55 10.03
N LEU A 363 -20.59 18.34 9.41
CA LEU A 363 -20.90 18.27 7.98
C LEU A 363 -19.87 19.06 7.18
N THR A 364 -19.55 18.56 5.99
CA THR A 364 -18.64 19.19 5.03
C THR A 364 -19.18 18.98 3.62
N ILE A 365 -18.72 19.79 2.65
CA ILE A 365 -19.12 19.62 1.26
C ILE A 365 -18.52 18.31 0.72
N HIS A 366 -19.37 17.42 0.22
CA HIS A 366 -18.99 16.16 -0.42
C HIS A 366 -18.81 16.33 -1.93
N SER A 367 -19.70 17.10 -2.57
CA SER A 367 -19.68 17.34 -4.01
C SER A 367 -20.33 18.67 -4.35
N VAL A 368 -19.95 19.23 -5.51
CA VAL A 368 -20.50 20.46 -6.09
C VAL A 368 -21.15 20.22 -7.46
N GLY A 369 -21.86 21.24 -7.95
CA GLY A 369 -22.59 21.30 -9.21
C GLY A 369 -21.72 21.38 -10.47
N THR A 370 -22.32 21.13 -11.64
CA THR A 370 -21.66 21.33 -12.94
C THR A 370 -21.26 22.78 -13.20
N ILE A 371 -21.89 23.75 -12.54
CA ILE A 371 -21.63 25.17 -12.77
C ILE A 371 -20.16 25.55 -12.57
N PHE A 372 -19.46 24.87 -11.65
CA PHE A 372 -18.01 25.06 -11.43
C PHE A 372 -17.15 24.68 -12.64
N LEU A 373 -17.66 23.84 -13.55
CA LEU A 373 -17.00 23.43 -14.78
C LEU A 373 -17.44 24.27 -15.98
N GLN A 374 -18.66 24.83 -15.94
CA GLN A 374 -19.24 25.59 -17.06
C GLN A 374 -18.88 27.07 -16.98
N ASN A 375 -18.83 27.63 -15.77
CA ASN A 375 -18.49 29.02 -15.53
C ASN A 375 -17.91 29.16 -14.11
N GLU A 376 -16.61 28.89 -13.98
CA GLU A 376 -15.92 28.88 -12.68
C GLU A 376 -16.05 30.22 -11.95
N ASN A 377 -15.92 31.34 -12.65
CA ASN A 377 -16.02 32.68 -12.06
C ASN A 377 -17.41 32.92 -11.44
N GLU A 378 -18.47 32.58 -12.18
CA GLU A 378 -19.83 32.71 -11.67
C GLU A 378 -20.12 31.74 -10.52
N ALA A 379 -19.62 30.51 -10.61
CA ALA A 379 -19.76 29.51 -9.55
C ALA A 379 -19.05 29.95 -8.27
N ASN A 380 -17.83 30.50 -8.38
CA ASN A 380 -17.04 31.04 -7.29
C ASN A 380 -17.73 32.24 -6.62
N GLN A 381 -18.31 33.16 -7.41
CA GLN A 381 -19.10 34.27 -6.88
C GLN A 381 -20.37 33.80 -6.16
N ARG A 382 -21.09 32.84 -6.74
CA ARG A 382 -22.28 32.24 -6.10
C ARG A 382 -21.91 31.49 -4.81
N MET A 383 -20.77 30.79 -4.80
CA MET A 383 -20.25 30.10 -3.61
C MET A 383 -19.81 31.08 -2.52
N LEU A 384 -19.16 32.18 -2.90
CA LEU A 384 -18.80 33.26 -1.98
C LEU A 384 -20.06 33.84 -1.31
N ASN A 385 -21.09 34.16 -2.09
CA ASN A 385 -22.36 34.66 -1.58
C ASN A 385 -23.05 33.63 -0.66
N PHE A 386 -23.03 32.35 -1.04
CA PHE A 386 -23.55 31.26 -0.21
C PHE A 386 -22.80 31.17 1.14
N TYR A 387 -21.48 31.24 1.12
CA TYR A 387 -20.64 31.25 2.32
C TYR A 387 -20.93 32.46 3.22
N GLN A 388 -20.98 33.67 2.67
CA GLN A 388 -21.25 34.90 3.43
C GLN A 388 -22.63 34.85 4.11
N GLN A 389 -23.65 34.26 3.47
CA GLN A 389 -24.96 34.06 4.11
C GLN A 389 -24.92 33.07 5.28
N LEU A 390 -24.04 32.07 5.24
CA LEU A 390 -23.83 31.14 6.36
C LEU A 390 -22.99 31.75 7.48
N ASP A 391 -21.96 32.54 7.12
CA ASP A 391 -21.05 33.17 8.06
C ASP A 391 -21.71 34.31 8.85
N SER A 392 -22.55 35.13 8.20
CA SER A 392 -23.35 36.17 8.85
C SER A 392 -24.28 35.62 9.95
N LYS A 393 -24.77 34.39 9.78
CA LYS A 393 -25.58 33.67 10.78
C LYS A 393 -24.75 32.96 11.85
N LYS A 394 -23.41 33.03 11.78
CA LYS A 394 -22.46 32.34 12.66
C LYS A 394 -22.66 30.83 12.72
N GLN A 395 -23.05 30.24 11.59
CA GLN A 395 -23.41 28.83 11.48
C GLN A 395 -22.35 27.94 10.84
N VAL A 396 -21.27 28.53 10.33
CA VAL A 396 -20.20 27.86 9.60
C VAL A 396 -18.83 28.09 10.22
N TYR A 397 -18.00 27.07 10.18
CA TYR A 397 -16.57 27.16 10.45
C TYR A 397 -15.84 27.13 9.12
N TYR A 398 -15.01 28.14 8.88
CA TYR A 398 -14.02 28.12 7.82
C TYR A 398 -12.69 27.70 8.43
N ILE A 399 -12.09 26.63 7.93
CA ILE A 399 -10.81 26.11 8.39
C ILE A 399 -10.01 25.63 7.18
N ASN A 400 -8.94 26.33 6.85
CA ASN A 400 -7.95 25.88 5.88
C ASN A 400 -6.59 25.80 6.56
N SER A 401 -5.87 24.68 6.41
CA SER A 401 -4.54 24.51 7.02
C SER A 401 -3.55 24.15 5.96
N GLU A 402 -2.43 24.87 5.88
CA GLU A 402 -1.45 24.71 4.82
C GLU A 402 -0.03 24.77 5.39
N ILE A 403 0.89 24.09 4.71
CA ILE A 403 2.33 24.20 4.99
C ILE A 403 2.93 24.94 3.80
N ILE A 404 3.39 26.16 4.04
CA ILE A 404 4.02 26.97 3.00
C ILE A 404 5.53 26.81 3.09
N ALA A 405 6.16 26.40 2.00
CA ALA A 405 7.59 26.24 1.94
C ALA A 405 8.27 27.58 1.62
N SER A 406 9.03 28.12 2.56
CA SER A 406 9.51 29.51 2.47
C SER A 406 10.55 29.73 1.38
N HIS A 407 11.17 28.68 0.86
CA HIS A 407 12.10 28.76 -0.27
C HIS A 407 11.39 29.11 -1.59
N GLU A 408 10.10 28.78 -1.72
CA GLU A 408 9.26 29.22 -2.85
C GLU A 408 8.96 30.73 -2.76
N LEU A 409 9.01 31.28 -1.55
CA LEU A 409 8.77 32.69 -1.28
C LEU A 409 10.05 33.52 -1.42
N ILE A 410 11.19 33.11 -0.88
CA ILE A 410 12.43 33.91 -0.91
C ILE A 410 13.62 33.00 -1.23
N LYS A 411 14.43 33.36 -2.25
CA LYS A 411 15.61 32.60 -2.69
C LYS A 411 16.82 32.61 -1.72
N ASN A 412 16.72 33.34 -0.60
CA ASN A 412 17.85 33.56 0.32
C ASN A 412 18.02 32.39 1.32
N ASN A 413 19.16 32.35 2.04
CA ASN A 413 19.38 31.44 3.16
C ASN A 413 18.41 31.71 4.32
N ILE A 414 17.24 31.08 4.28
CA ILE A 414 16.23 31.12 5.34
C ILE A 414 16.65 30.14 6.45
N PRO A 415 16.68 30.55 7.73
CA PRO A 415 16.97 29.63 8.82
C PRO A 415 16.03 28.43 8.80
N ALA A 416 16.53 27.23 9.13
CA ALA A 416 15.75 25.98 9.06
C ALA A 416 14.39 26.05 9.78
N LYS A 417 14.32 26.81 10.89
CA LYS A 417 13.09 27.07 11.66
C LYS A 417 11.97 27.77 10.88
N TYR A 418 12.31 28.49 9.81
CA TYR A 418 11.36 29.19 8.94
C TYR A 418 11.25 28.52 7.57
N SER A 419 11.85 27.34 7.36
CA SER A 419 11.80 26.65 6.06
C SER A 419 10.40 26.21 5.64
N GLN A 420 9.57 25.86 6.63
CA GLN A 420 8.18 25.46 6.47
C GLN A 420 7.33 26.22 7.49
N LEU A 421 6.33 26.95 7.02
CA LEU A 421 5.40 27.69 7.86
C LEU A 421 4.07 26.93 7.92
N GLU A 422 3.69 26.51 9.13
CA GLU A 422 2.39 25.92 9.42
C GLU A 422 1.37 27.06 9.60
N ILE A 423 0.49 27.29 8.62
CA ILE A 423 -0.50 28.37 8.64
C ILE A 423 -1.91 27.78 8.66
N MET A 424 -2.75 28.29 9.57
CA MET A 424 -4.15 27.90 9.72
C MET A 424 -5.05 29.12 9.53
N THR A 425 -5.75 29.18 8.41
CA THR A 425 -6.72 30.23 8.08
C THR A 425 -8.09 29.88 8.63
N ILE A 426 -8.63 30.73 9.50
CA ILE A 426 -9.90 30.48 10.19
C ILE A 426 -10.82 31.70 10.20
N ASN A 427 -12.14 31.47 10.18
CA ASN A 427 -13.09 32.55 10.44
C ASN A 427 -13.25 32.85 11.94
N GLN A 428 -13.86 33.99 12.24
CA GLN A 428 -14.11 34.45 13.62
C GLN A 428 -14.96 33.46 14.43
N THR A 429 -15.93 32.81 13.79
CA THR A 429 -16.82 31.84 14.43
C THR A 429 -16.04 30.63 14.95
N PHE A 430 -15.10 30.09 14.16
CA PHE A 430 -14.24 29.01 14.60
C PHE A 430 -13.20 29.48 15.64
N ALA A 431 -12.62 30.66 15.44
CA ALA A 431 -11.64 31.24 16.38
C ALA A 431 -12.22 31.35 17.80
N LYS A 432 -13.47 31.78 17.95
CA LYS A 432 -14.17 31.84 19.25
C LYS A 432 -14.35 30.49 19.92
N LYS A 433 -14.65 29.45 19.15
CA LYS A 433 -14.82 28.07 19.67
C LYS A 433 -13.48 27.46 20.07
N ALA A 434 -12.49 27.53 19.18
CA ALA A 434 -11.26 26.77 19.29
C ALA A 434 -10.14 27.51 20.03
N PHE A 435 -10.13 28.85 20.02
CA PHE A 435 -9.04 29.67 20.57
C PHE A 435 -9.57 30.83 21.42
N PRO A 436 -10.00 30.58 22.67
CA PRO A 436 -10.59 31.61 23.54
C PRO A 436 -9.66 32.80 23.85
N PHE A 437 -8.34 32.65 23.66
CA PHE A 437 -7.37 33.71 23.84
C PHE A 437 -7.39 34.77 22.71
N ILE A 438 -7.99 34.45 21.54
CA ILE A 438 -8.16 35.40 20.44
C ILE A 438 -9.31 36.34 20.78
N LYS A 439 -8.98 37.57 21.16
CA LYS A 439 -9.94 38.62 21.55
C LYS A 439 -10.10 39.73 20.50
N ASP A 440 -9.07 39.97 19.69
CA ASP A 440 -9.07 40.99 18.64
C ASP A 440 -9.17 40.32 17.27
N TYR A 441 -10.29 40.52 16.57
CA TYR A 441 -10.56 39.91 15.28
C TYR A 441 -10.24 40.82 14.08
N GLN A 442 -9.72 42.04 14.32
CA GLN A 442 -9.27 42.94 13.26
C GLN A 442 -7.77 42.77 12.93
N VAL A 443 -7.16 41.69 13.42
CA VAL A 443 -5.75 41.32 13.22
C VAL A 443 -5.67 40.39 12.01
N ASP A 444 -4.60 40.49 11.23
CA ASP A 444 -4.36 39.58 10.10
C ASP A 444 -3.83 38.23 10.59
N TYR A 445 -2.80 38.24 11.45
CA TYR A 445 -2.11 37.05 11.92
C TYR A 445 -1.92 37.03 13.44
N TYR A 446 -2.13 35.85 14.04
CA TYR A 446 -1.68 35.50 15.38
C TYR A 446 -0.47 34.56 15.27
N ILE A 447 0.69 35.01 15.76
CA ILE A 447 1.97 34.32 15.61
C ILE A 447 2.44 33.79 16.97
N PRO A 448 2.96 32.55 17.06
CA PRO A 448 3.62 32.07 18.27
C PRO A 448 4.80 32.97 18.66
N LEU A 449 4.97 33.28 19.94
CA LEU A 449 6.14 34.03 20.42
C LEU A 449 7.47 33.40 19.99
N SER A 450 7.51 32.06 19.89
CA SER A 450 8.69 31.33 19.43
C SER A 450 9.11 31.67 17.99
N LEU A 451 8.19 32.15 17.15
CA LEU A 451 8.45 32.47 15.74
C LEU A 451 8.66 33.98 15.49
N LYS A 452 8.54 34.83 16.51
CA LYS A 452 8.70 36.29 16.40
C LYS A 452 10.05 36.66 15.76
N SER A 453 10.00 37.24 14.56
CA SER A 453 11.18 37.68 13.81
C SER A 453 10.79 38.59 12.65
N ASN A 454 11.66 39.56 12.32
CA ASN A 454 11.50 40.41 11.14
C ASN A 454 11.54 39.61 9.83
N ILE A 455 12.20 38.44 9.81
CA ILE A 455 12.23 37.56 8.64
C ILE A 455 10.84 36.98 8.38
N LEU A 456 10.15 36.54 9.44
CA LEU A 456 8.81 35.97 9.33
C LEU A 456 7.80 37.01 8.87
N GLU A 457 7.90 38.24 9.37
CA GLU A 457 7.03 39.34 8.93
C GLU A 457 7.16 39.61 7.43
N LYS A 458 8.40 39.61 6.89
CA LYS A 458 8.65 39.72 5.44
C LYS A 458 8.07 38.54 4.64
N LEU A 459 8.13 37.32 5.19
CA LEU A 459 7.54 36.14 4.56
C LEU A 459 6.02 36.26 4.50
N LEU A 460 5.38 36.64 5.60
CA LEU A 460 3.93 36.85 5.66
C LEU A 460 3.47 38.01 4.77
N GLN A 461 4.26 39.09 4.66
CA GLN A 461 3.99 40.18 3.72
C GLN A 461 3.98 39.67 2.28
N LYS A 462 4.90 38.79 1.92
CA LYS A 462 4.97 38.20 0.58
C LYS A 462 3.83 37.22 0.31
N ILE A 463 3.43 36.43 1.30
CA ILE A 463 2.25 35.55 1.21
C ILE A 463 1.00 36.41 0.96
N LYS A 464 0.79 37.46 1.75
CA LYS A 464 -0.36 38.36 1.58
C LYS A 464 -0.33 39.08 0.22
N TYR A 465 0.85 39.49 -0.25
CA TYR A 465 1.02 40.07 -1.59
C TYR A 465 0.60 39.11 -2.71
N GLN A 466 1.00 37.84 -2.63
CA GLN A 466 0.64 36.83 -3.63
C GLN A 466 -0.88 36.54 -3.67
N GLY A 467 -1.59 36.82 -2.57
CA GLY A 467 -3.04 36.72 -2.50
C GLY A 467 -3.80 37.91 -3.11
N LEU A 468 -3.11 38.99 -3.50
CA LEU A 468 -3.73 40.14 -4.17
C LEU A 468 -4.00 39.85 -5.64
N THR A 469 -4.98 40.54 -6.23
CA THR A 469 -5.25 40.48 -7.67
C THR A 469 -4.09 41.06 -8.49
N PHE A 470 -3.97 40.67 -9.76
CA PHE A 470 -2.89 41.17 -10.63
C PHE A 470 -2.85 42.71 -10.69
N LYS A 471 -4.00 43.38 -10.77
CA LYS A 471 -4.12 44.84 -10.78
C LYS A 471 -3.63 45.48 -9.48
N GLU A 472 -3.91 44.86 -8.34
CA GLU A 472 -3.44 45.35 -7.04
C GLU A 472 -1.95 45.12 -6.84
N GLN A 473 -1.42 44.00 -7.36
CA GLN A 473 0.01 43.70 -7.35
C GLN A 473 0.81 44.74 -8.16
N GLU A 474 0.30 45.23 -9.30
CA GLU A 474 0.94 46.30 -10.07
C GLU A 474 1.04 47.64 -9.31
N GLN A 475 0.14 47.88 -8.36
CA GLN A 475 0.03 49.14 -7.63
C GLN A 475 0.75 49.14 -6.28
N THR A 476 1.26 47.99 -5.82
CA THR A 476 1.89 47.86 -4.51
C THR A 476 3.17 47.03 -4.57
N SER A 477 3.87 46.92 -3.45
CA SER A 477 5.00 45.99 -3.32
C SER A 477 4.90 45.23 -2.00
N PRO A 478 5.50 44.03 -1.88
CA PRO A 478 5.40 43.23 -0.66
C PRO A 478 5.77 44.02 0.61
N GLN A 479 6.80 44.88 0.55
CA GLN A 479 7.24 45.65 1.73
C GLN A 479 6.28 46.79 2.14
N LYS A 480 5.40 47.23 1.24
CA LYS A 480 4.40 48.28 1.52
C LYS A 480 3.14 47.73 2.19
N ILE A 481 2.98 46.41 2.23
CA ILE A 481 1.84 45.76 2.89
C ILE A 481 1.98 45.87 4.41
N LYS A 482 1.08 46.64 5.03
CA LYS A 482 0.96 46.72 6.49
C LYS A 482 0.24 45.49 7.01
N LEU A 483 0.90 44.74 7.90
CA LEU A 483 0.31 43.59 8.59
C LEU A 483 -0.08 43.98 10.02
N LYS A 484 -1.30 43.63 10.44
CA LYS A 484 -1.69 43.66 11.84
C LYS A 484 -1.37 42.30 12.45
N ILE A 485 -0.35 42.24 13.32
CA ILE A 485 0.12 40.99 13.92
C ILE A 485 -0.05 41.05 15.44
N ARG A 486 -0.56 39.98 16.04
CA ARG A 486 -0.50 39.75 17.48
C ARG A 486 0.27 38.47 17.79
N TYR A 487 0.84 38.39 18.99
CA TYR A 487 1.61 37.24 19.43
C TYR A 487 0.87 36.47 20.52
N TYR A 488 1.04 35.14 20.54
CA TYR A 488 0.49 34.28 21.59
C TYR A 488 1.57 33.34 22.19
N SER A 489 1.39 32.99 23.46
CA SER A 489 2.29 32.12 24.24
C SER A 489 1.71 30.72 24.50
N ASN A 490 0.40 30.54 24.35
CA ASN A 490 -0.29 29.29 24.61
C ASN A 490 0.23 28.16 23.73
N GLN A 491 0.42 26.97 24.33
CA GLN A 491 0.70 25.76 23.57
C GLN A 491 -0.62 25.20 23.01
N ILE A 492 -0.73 25.13 21.69
CA ILE A 492 -1.92 24.66 20.98
C ILE A 492 -1.55 23.61 19.93
N GLU A 493 -2.40 22.59 19.81
CA GLU A 493 -2.30 21.56 18.77
C GLU A 493 -3.66 21.42 18.07
N PRO A 494 -3.99 22.35 17.15
CA PRO A 494 -5.31 22.36 16.54
C PRO A 494 -5.48 21.27 15.48
N ILE A 495 -6.74 20.91 15.24
CA ILE A 495 -7.11 19.98 14.17
C ILE A 495 -6.98 20.72 12.83
N THR A 496 -6.11 20.22 11.96
CA THR A 496 -5.75 20.88 10.71
C THR A 496 -6.76 20.66 9.58
N TYR A 497 -7.52 19.55 9.62
CA TYR A 497 -8.45 19.14 8.56
C TYR A 497 -7.85 19.12 7.15
N ASN A 498 -6.52 18.96 7.03
CA ASN A 498 -5.86 18.85 5.74
C ASN A 498 -5.31 17.42 5.53
N PRO A 499 -5.80 16.68 4.51
CA PRO A 499 -5.36 15.31 4.25
C PRO A 499 -3.93 15.22 3.68
N THR A 500 -3.37 16.32 3.15
CA THR A 500 -1.98 16.33 2.65
C THR A 500 -0.97 16.55 3.76
N THR A 501 -1.37 17.24 4.83
CA THR A 501 -0.51 17.42 6.00
C THR A 501 -0.58 16.17 6.88
N LYS A 502 0.36 15.24 6.71
CA LYS A 502 0.52 14.03 7.57
C LYS A 502 0.98 14.35 9.02
N LYS A 503 0.83 15.61 9.45
CA LYS A 503 1.38 16.16 10.70
C LYS A 503 0.33 17.06 11.36
N THR A 504 0.09 16.84 12.65
CA THR A 504 -0.65 17.77 13.49
C THR A 504 0.17 19.04 13.68
N PHE A 505 -0.43 20.21 13.47
CA PHE A 505 0.26 21.47 13.68
C PHE A 505 0.53 21.69 15.17
N LYS A 506 1.72 22.20 15.49
CA LYS A 506 2.09 22.57 16.86
C LYS A 506 2.40 24.05 16.90
N ASN A 507 1.56 24.82 17.57
CA ASN A 507 1.63 26.28 17.59
C ASN A 507 1.72 26.87 16.17
N PRO A 508 0.70 26.67 15.31
CA PRO A 508 0.71 27.24 13.97
C PRO A 508 0.53 28.76 13.98
N ILE A 509 0.88 29.39 12.87
CA ILE A 509 0.47 30.78 12.59
C ILE A 509 -1.02 30.74 12.27
N ILE A 510 -1.82 31.51 12.99
CA ILE A 510 -3.27 31.59 12.75
C ILE A 510 -3.53 32.83 11.90
N GLU A 511 -4.05 32.64 10.70
CA GLU A 511 -4.55 33.71 9.85
C GLU A 511 -6.05 33.88 10.11
N LEU A 512 -6.47 35.09 10.45
CA LEU A 512 -7.89 35.39 10.60
C LEU A 512 -8.47 35.83 9.25
N LEU A 513 -9.50 35.10 8.81
CA LEU A 513 -10.21 35.38 7.58
C LEU A 513 -10.87 36.77 7.66
N GLN A 514 -10.54 37.62 6.70
CA GLN A 514 -11.10 38.96 6.60
C GLN A 514 -12.46 38.95 5.90
N PRO A 515 -13.30 39.99 6.05
CA PRO A 515 -14.61 40.05 5.40
C PRO A 515 -14.54 39.98 3.87
N HIS A 516 -13.46 40.49 3.29
CA HIS A 516 -13.15 40.34 1.88
C HIS A 516 -12.13 39.20 1.71
N LEU A 517 -12.55 38.14 1.02
CA LEU A 517 -11.71 36.97 0.74
C LEU A 517 -10.86 37.22 -0.51
N SER A 518 -9.64 36.68 -0.54
CA SER A 518 -8.81 36.67 -1.75
C SER A 518 -9.34 35.67 -2.78
N ASP A 519 -8.94 35.81 -4.04
CA ASP A 519 -9.32 34.88 -5.13
C ASP A 519 -8.95 33.43 -4.79
N PHE A 520 -7.79 33.22 -4.18
CA PHE A 520 -7.37 31.90 -3.69
C PHE A 520 -8.29 31.36 -2.60
N GLN A 521 -8.67 32.19 -1.62
CA GLN A 521 -9.60 31.76 -0.57
C GLN A 521 -11.00 31.47 -1.13
N ILE A 522 -11.47 32.27 -2.10
CA ILE A 522 -12.73 32.03 -2.80
C ILE A 522 -12.69 30.69 -3.53
N SER A 523 -11.63 30.40 -4.28
CA SER A 523 -11.51 29.13 -5.01
C SER A 523 -11.49 27.93 -4.06
N THR A 524 -10.87 28.05 -2.88
CA THR A 524 -10.88 26.97 -1.88
C THR A 524 -12.28 26.63 -1.35
N LEU A 525 -13.25 27.56 -1.39
CA LEU A 525 -14.64 27.27 -0.96
C LEU A 525 -15.30 26.17 -1.80
N SER A 526 -14.83 25.98 -3.04
CA SER A 526 -15.30 24.92 -3.94
C SER A 526 -14.69 23.54 -3.63
N ASN A 527 -13.66 23.48 -2.78
CA ASN A 527 -13.03 22.21 -2.39
C ASN A 527 -14.03 21.27 -1.71
N THR A 528 -13.88 19.98 -1.99
CA THR A 528 -14.79 18.94 -1.52
C THR A 528 -14.08 17.90 -0.65
N GLY A 529 -14.89 17.07 0.02
CA GLY A 529 -14.42 16.01 0.91
C GLY A 529 -13.60 16.55 2.07
N LYS A 530 -12.45 15.92 2.32
CA LYS A 530 -11.55 16.26 3.44
C LYS A 530 -10.95 17.67 3.29
N ARG A 531 -10.70 18.12 2.05
CA ARG A 531 -10.07 19.42 1.73
C ARG A 531 -11.04 20.61 1.76
N SER A 532 -12.34 20.37 1.89
CA SER A 532 -13.30 21.46 1.95
C SER A 532 -13.05 22.32 3.20
N PRO A 533 -12.87 23.64 3.07
CA PRO A 533 -12.64 24.50 4.24
C PRO A 533 -13.90 24.71 5.08
N LEU A 534 -15.08 24.36 4.54
CA LEU A 534 -16.36 24.59 5.19
C LEU A 534 -16.78 23.41 6.08
N LYS A 535 -16.89 23.65 7.38
CA LYS A 535 -17.43 22.70 8.37
C LYS A 535 -18.66 23.28 9.06
N LEU A 536 -19.70 22.47 9.20
CA LEU A 536 -21.01 22.87 9.73
C LEU A 536 -21.43 21.92 10.85
N GLN A 537 -22.09 22.43 11.89
CA GLN A 537 -22.61 21.57 12.95
C GLN A 537 -23.83 20.75 12.47
N ASN A 538 -23.80 19.43 12.64
CA ASN A 538 -24.93 18.58 12.27
C ASN A 538 -26.08 18.68 13.28
N THR A 539 -26.92 19.70 13.12
CA THR A 539 -28.14 19.90 13.90
C THR A 539 -29.37 19.95 12.99
N LYS A 540 -30.51 19.43 13.45
CA LYS A 540 -31.76 19.39 12.66
C LYS A 540 -32.17 20.79 12.15
N SER A 541 -32.03 21.81 13.01
CA SER A 541 -32.32 23.20 12.66
C SER A 541 -31.42 23.70 11.53
N LEU A 542 -30.10 23.52 11.64
CA LEU A 542 -29.16 23.96 10.61
C LEU A 542 -29.38 23.24 9.28
N ILE A 543 -29.61 21.92 9.30
CA ILE A 543 -29.88 21.13 8.08
C ILE A 543 -31.13 21.66 7.37
N SER A 544 -32.19 21.99 8.11
CA SER A 544 -33.42 22.54 7.52
C SER A 544 -33.17 23.90 6.85
N GLN A 545 -32.37 24.76 7.47
CA GLN A 545 -32.01 26.07 6.93
C GLN A 545 -31.09 25.95 5.73
N LEU A 546 -30.13 25.03 5.78
CA LEU A 546 -29.19 24.73 4.70
C LEU A 546 -29.91 24.18 3.46
N ASN A 547 -30.89 23.28 3.65
CA ASN A 547 -31.71 22.76 2.56
C ASN A 547 -32.57 23.86 1.93
N LYS A 548 -33.14 24.77 2.74
CA LYS A 548 -33.86 25.95 2.22
C LYS A 548 -32.93 26.85 1.40
N LEU A 549 -31.74 27.13 1.93
CA LEU A 549 -30.71 27.98 1.30
C LEU A 549 -30.26 27.39 -0.05
N LYS A 550 -29.90 26.10 -0.08
CA LYS A 550 -29.46 25.39 -1.30
C LYS A 550 -30.51 25.43 -2.41
N ASN A 551 -31.79 25.41 -2.04
CA ASN A 551 -32.90 25.36 -3.01
C ASN A 551 -33.31 26.73 -3.57
N LEU A 552 -32.72 27.83 -3.10
CA LEU A 552 -32.96 29.15 -3.68
C LEU A 552 -32.45 29.18 -5.14
N PRO A 553 -33.15 29.88 -6.06
CA PRO A 553 -32.81 29.89 -7.49
C PRO A 553 -31.33 30.22 -7.76
N GLN A 554 -30.78 31.19 -7.02
CA GLN A 554 -29.39 31.64 -7.13
C GLN A 554 -28.33 30.61 -6.70
N TYR A 555 -28.69 29.61 -5.88
CA TYR A 555 -27.76 28.60 -5.36
C TYR A 555 -28.07 27.18 -5.83
N LYS A 556 -29.23 26.95 -6.45
CA LYS A 556 -29.71 25.63 -6.88
C LYS A 556 -28.73 24.94 -7.83
N GLU A 557 -28.11 25.69 -8.72
CA GLU A 557 -27.12 25.19 -9.70
C GLU A 557 -25.77 24.83 -9.08
N LEU A 558 -25.47 25.30 -7.85
CA LEU A 558 -24.29 24.86 -7.10
C LEU A 558 -24.39 23.39 -6.67
N ASP A 559 -25.60 22.82 -6.63
CA ASP A 559 -25.89 21.41 -6.30
C ASP A 559 -25.03 20.82 -5.16
N LEU A 560 -24.86 21.58 -4.09
CA LEU A 560 -24.01 21.22 -2.95
C LEU A 560 -24.54 19.99 -2.22
N LYS A 561 -23.75 18.92 -2.12
CA LYS A 561 -24.10 17.78 -1.27
C LYS A 561 -23.23 17.81 -0.03
N PHE A 562 -23.83 17.60 1.13
CA PHE A 562 -23.13 17.56 2.41
C PHE A 562 -23.07 16.15 2.94
N THR A 563 -21.95 15.83 3.59
CA THR A 563 -21.74 14.55 4.26
C THR A 563 -21.01 14.80 5.57
N THR A 564 -21.06 13.84 6.48
CA THR A 564 -20.32 13.93 7.74
C THR A 564 -18.83 13.67 7.53
N LEU A 565 -17.97 14.21 8.39
CA LEU A 565 -16.55 13.82 8.38
C LEU A 565 -16.38 12.31 8.66
N ASN A 566 -17.20 11.73 9.52
CA ASN A 566 -17.17 10.28 9.80
C ASN A 566 -17.41 9.41 8.57
N SER A 567 -18.38 9.75 7.72
CA SER A 567 -18.62 9.02 6.47
C SER A 567 -17.46 9.12 5.48
N LEU A 568 -16.74 10.26 5.45
CA LEU A 568 -15.51 10.41 4.64
C LEU A 568 -14.31 9.68 5.24
N LEU A 569 -14.34 9.40 6.54
CA LEU A 569 -13.27 8.70 7.25
C LEU A 569 -13.49 7.19 7.29
N ALA A 570 -14.73 6.71 7.25
CA ALA A 570 -15.10 5.29 7.37
C ALA A 570 -14.41 4.38 6.33
N GLU A 571 -14.19 4.89 5.12
CA GLU A 571 -13.47 4.14 4.07
C GLU A 571 -11.98 3.97 4.43
N ASN A 572 -11.33 5.05 4.85
CA ASN A 572 -9.93 5.02 5.29
C ASN A 572 -9.73 4.22 6.59
N THR A 573 -10.66 4.29 7.56
CA THR A 573 -10.54 3.53 8.81
C THR A 573 -10.55 2.03 8.52
N SER A 574 -11.45 1.60 7.65
CA SER A 574 -11.56 0.19 7.26
C SER A 574 -10.28 -0.30 6.54
N HIS A 575 -9.71 0.55 5.69
CA HIS A 575 -8.47 0.26 4.97
C HIS A 575 -7.26 0.18 5.92
N ILE A 576 -7.05 1.18 6.76
CA ILE A 576 -5.95 1.21 7.75
C ILE A 576 -6.07 0.04 8.73
N ALA A 577 -7.28 -0.24 9.24
CA ALA A 577 -7.51 -1.37 10.13
C ALA A 577 -7.20 -2.71 9.45
N THR A 578 -7.54 -2.88 8.17
CA THR A 578 -7.24 -4.10 7.41
C THR A 578 -5.73 -4.26 7.20
N GLN A 579 -5.04 -3.18 6.84
CA GLN A 579 -3.57 -3.20 6.68
C GLN A 579 -2.85 -3.51 7.99
N LEU A 580 -3.28 -2.92 9.11
CA LEU A 580 -2.74 -3.23 10.44
C LEU A 580 -2.98 -4.70 10.83
N LYS A 581 -4.18 -5.24 10.56
CA LYS A 581 -4.50 -6.66 10.81
C LYS A 581 -3.58 -7.59 10.00
N LEU A 582 -3.38 -7.30 8.71
CA LEU A 582 -2.48 -8.07 7.85
C LEU A 582 -1.05 -8.02 8.37
N LEU A 583 -0.57 -6.84 8.76
CA LEU A 583 0.78 -6.66 9.31
C LEU A 583 0.96 -7.42 10.63
N CYS A 584 -0.02 -7.37 11.54
CA CYS A 584 -0.02 -8.18 12.77
C CYS A 584 0.03 -9.68 12.48
N LEU A 585 -0.79 -10.17 11.54
CA LEU A 585 -0.81 -11.59 11.17
C LEU A 585 0.56 -12.05 10.66
N VAL A 586 1.23 -11.20 9.88
CA VAL A 586 2.56 -11.47 9.35
C VAL A 586 3.62 -11.46 10.45
N LEU A 587 3.57 -10.52 11.40
CA LEU A 587 4.48 -10.51 12.55
C LEU A 587 4.31 -11.77 13.42
N VAL A 588 3.07 -12.20 13.66
CA VAL A 588 2.79 -13.47 14.36
C VAL A 588 3.40 -14.65 13.61
N LEU A 589 3.29 -14.69 12.29
CA LEU A 589 3.91 -15.72 11.47
C LEU A 589 5.44 -15.73 11.67
N VAL A 590 6.10 -14.57 11.66
CA VAL A 590 7.55 -14.46 11.90
C VAL A 590 7.94 -14.97 13.28
N VAL A 591 7.16 -14.65 14.33
CA VAL A 591 7.39 -15.19 15.69
C VAL A 591 7.30 -16.71 15.70
N CYS A 592 6.23 -17.27 15.12
CA CYS A 592 6.04 -18.73 15.01
C CYS A 592 7.20 -19.40 14.27
N LEU A 593 7.63 -18.82 13.15
CA LEU A 593 8.73 -19.34 12.33
C LEU A 593 10.06 -19.28 13.09
N ASN A 594 10.31 -18.22 13.87
CA ASN A 594 11.52 -18.12 14.69
C ASN A 594 11.57 -19.22 15.76
N ILE A 595 10.47 -19.43 16.50
CA ILE A 595 10.34 -20.51 17.49
C ILE A 595 10.67 -21.86 16.84
N ILE A 596 10.07 -22.15 15.68
CA ILE A 596 10.29 -23.42 14.97
C ILE A 596 11.78 -23.63 14.66
N THR A 597 12.49 -22.60 14.17
CA THR A 597 13.93 -22.73 13.88
C THR A 597 14.76 -23.01 15.13
N THR A 598 14.42 -22.35 16.24
CA THR A 598 15.08 -22.56 17.53
C THR A 598 14.89 -23.99 18.00
N LEU A 599 13.65 -24.51 17.95
CA LEU A 599 13.34 -25.90 18.29
C LEU A 599 14.13 -26.90 17.43
N PHE A 600 14.24 -26.68 16.12
CA PHE A 600 15.02 -27.54 15.23
C PHE A 600 16.51 -27.51 15.54
N LEU A 601 17.09 -26.31 15.70
CA LEU A 601 18.52 -26.17 16.00
C LEU A 601 18.88 -26.91 17.28
N ILE A 602 18.12 -26.70 18.35
CA ILE A 602 18.35 -27.33 19.64
C ILE A 602 18.22 -28.86 19.52
N SER A 603 17.19 -29.34 18.84
CA SER A 603 16.98 -30.79 18.61
C SER A 603 18.18 -31.42 17.89
N CYS A 604 18.75 -30.71 16.91
CA CYS A 604 19.95 -31.15 16.20
C CYS A 604 21.20 -31.14 17.09
N VAL A 605 21.42 -30.08 17.89
CA VAL A 605 22.53 -29.98 18.85
C VAL A 605 22.51 -31.16 19.81
N ILE A 606 21.36 -31.45 20.41
CA ILE A 606 21.20 -32.57 21.35
C ILE A 606 21.40 -33.91 20.67
N ALA A 607 20.83 -34.10 19.47
CA ALA A 607 21.00 -35.35 18.75
C ALA A 607 22.48 -35.61 18.41
N ASN A 608 23.23 -34.58 18.02
CA ASN A 608 24.65 -34.69 17.68
C ASN A 608 25.56 -34.85 18.91
N ARG A 609 25.27 -34.12 20.00
CA ARG A 609 26.07 -34.11 21.24
C ARG A 609 25.57 -35.07 22.32
N LYS A 610 24.64 -35.99 22.00
CA LYS A 610 23.96 -36.86 22.98
C LYS A 610 24.92 -37.59 23.91
N LYS A 611 26.01 -38.15 23.37
CA LYS A 611 27.03 -38.87 24.16
C LYS A 611 27.86 -37.94 25.03
N GLU A 612 28.33 -36.84 24.47
CA GLU A 612 29.13 -35.84 25.18
C GLU A 612 28.35 -35.27 26.37
N LEU A 613 27.07 -34.92 26.14
CA LEU A 613 26.17 -34.43 27.18
C LEU A 613 25.91 -35.49 28.26
N ALA A 614 25.75 -36.77 27.88
CA ALA A 614 25.58 -37.86 28.83
C ALA A 614 26.83 -38.10 29.69
N ILE A 615 28.02 -38.00 29.10
CA ILE A 615 29.31 -38.12 29.81
C ILE A 615 29.49 -36.95 30.77
N LYS A 616 29.31 -35.71 30.31
CA LYS A 616 29.38 -34.50 31.16
C LYS A 616 28.41 -34.60 32.34
N ARG A 617 27.19 -35.09 32.11
CA ARG A 617 26.22 -35.30 33.18
C ARG A 617 26.64 -36.40 34.17
N LEU A 618 27.27 -37.49 33.70
CA LEU A 618 27.81 -38.53 34.57
C LEU A 618 28.97 -37.99 35.44
N LEU A 619 29.78 -37.08 34.89
CA LEU A 619 30.87 -36.41 35.59
C LEU A 619 30.40 -35.26 36.52
N GLY A 620 29.09 -35.05 36.68
CA GLY A 620 28.54 -34.06 37.62
C GLY A 620 28.48 -32.62 37.11
N TYR A 621 28.68 -32.38 35.80
CA TYR A 621 28.52 -31.03 35.23
C TYR A 621 27.06 -30.57 35.36
N LYS A 622 26.88 -29.29 35.72
CA LYS A 622 25.56 -28.67 35.81
C LYS A 622 25.00 -28.44 34.40
N THR A 623 23.68 -28.49 34.24
CA THR A 623 23.00 -28.23 32.96
C THR A 623 23.40 -26.88 32.34
N ARG A 624 23.64 -25.85 33.16
CA ARG A 624 24.12 -24.54 32.67
C ARG A 624 25.47 -24.65 31.95
N ASP A 625 26.40 -25.46 32.45
CA ASP A 625 27.74 -25.61 31.88
C ASP A 625 27.72 -26.41 30.58
N CYS A 626 26.77 -27.36 30.46
CA CYS A 626 26.58 -28.17 29.26
C CYS A 626 26.04 -27.36 28.07
N TYR A 627 25.22 -26.33 28.32
CA TYR A 627 24.52 -25.57 27.27
C TYR A 627 24.92 -24.08 27.18
N LYS A 628 25.97 -23.65 27.90
CA LYS A 628 26.37 -22.23 28.00
C LYS A 628 26.66 -21.59 26.64
N TYR A 629 27.25 -22.33 25.71
CA TYR A 629 27.63 -21.82 24.40
C TYR A 629 26.42 -21.60 23.51
N GLU A 630 25.39 -22.42 23.65
CA GLU A 630 24.11 -22.26 22.95
C GLU A 630 23.42 -20.98 23.44
N PHE A 631 23.33 -20.76 24.76
CA PHE A 631 22.79 -19.51 25.31
C PHE A 631 23.57 -18.27 24.86
N LEU A 632 24.91 -18.35 24.82
CA LEU A 632 25.77 -17.27 24.32
C LEU A 632 25.54 -17.01 22.82
N PHE A 633 25.39 -18.06 22.01
CA PHE A 633 25.15 -17.94 20.57
C PHE A 633 23.84 -17.20 20.27
N PHE A 634 22.73 -17.57 20.92
CA PHE A 634 21.46 -16.86 20.76
C PHE A 634 21.54 -15.41 21.26
N GLY A 635 22.28 -15.18 22.35
CA GLY A 635 22.50 -13.84 22.91
C GLY A 635 23.25 -12.92 21.95
N LEU A 636 24.36 -13.40 21.39
CA LEU A 636 25.13 -12.66 20.39
C LEU A 636 24.30 -12.37 19.14
N LEU A 637 23.53 -13.34 18.65
CA LEU A 637 22.67 -13.14 17.49
C LEU A 637 21.61 -12.06 17.73
N GLY A 638 20.92 -12.10 18.87
CA GLY A 638 19.93 -11.08 19.17
C GLY A 638 20.53 -9.72 19.51
N LEU A 639 21.74 -9.67 20.07
CA LEU A 639 22.49 -8.43 20.27
C LEU A 639 22.81 -7.79 18.91
N VAL A 640 23.37 -8.55 17.96
CA VAL A 640 23.65 -8.07 16.59
C VAL A 640 22.37 -7.60 15.89
N ALA A 641 21.28 -8.35 16.02
CA ALA A 641 19.97 -7.95 15.48
C ALA A 641 19.48 -6.63 16.11
N GLY A 642 19.58 -6.49 17.43
CA GLY A 642 19.20 -5.29 18.17
C GLY A 642 20.02 -4.05 17.76
N ILE A 643 21.35 -4.18 17.68
CA ILE A 643 22.22 -3.11 17.18
C ILE A 643 21.81 -2.69 15.77
N THR A 644 21.56 -3.67 14.89
CA THR A 644 21.15 -3.40 13.51
C THR A 644 19.85 -2.60 13.44
N LEU A 645 18.86 -2.93 14.28
CA LEU A 645 17.60 -2.18 14.36
C LEU A 645 17.80 -0.74 14.88
N ILE A 646 18.68 -0.56 15.86
CA ILE A 646 19.00 0.77 16.41
C ILE A 646 19.70 1.65 15.36
N ILE A 647 20.68 1.10 14.64
CA ILE A 647 21.40 1.83 13.57
C ILE A 647 20.43 2.29 12.48
N ASN A 648 19.44 1.47 12.13
CA ASN A 648 18.43 1.80 11.12
C ASN A 648 17.30 2.71 11.64
N GLN A 649 17.39 3.25 12.86
CA GLN A 649 16.40 4.16 13.46
C GLN A 649 14.96 3.64 13.38
N VAL A 650 14.80 2.33 13.60
CA VAL A 650 13.53 1.62 13.53
C VAL A 650 12.61 2.07 14.69
N ASN A 651 11.30 2.03 14.48
CA ASN A 651 10.28 2.31 15.49
C ASN A 651 10.51 1.49 16.76
N TRP A 652 10.40 2.13 17.92
CA TRP A 652 10.62 1.54 19.24
C TRP A 652 9.77 0.27 19.49
N LEU A 653 8.55 0.20 18.94
CA LEU A 653 7.69 -0.99 19.04
C LEU A 653 8.36 -2.23 18.44
N ILE A 654 9.11 -2.06 17.36
CA ILE A 654 9.80 -3.15 16.67
C ILE A 654 11.05 -3.57 17.43
N ILE A 655 11.73 -2.63 18.07
CA ILE A 655 12.85 -2.94 18.97
C ILE A 655 12.35 -3.81 20.14
N ILE A 656 11.22 -3.43 20.74
CA ILE A 656 10.57 -4.25 21.79
C ILE A 656 10.18 -5.63 21.25
N LEU A 657 9.62 -5.71 20.05
CA LEU A 657 9.27 -6.98 19.43
C LEU A 657 10.51 -7.87 19.20
N SER A 658 11.63 -7.28 18.79
CA SER A 658 12.91 -7.99 18.63
C SER A 658 13.44 -8.53 19.96
N LEU A 659 13.36 -7.72 21.02
CA LEU A 659 13.73 -8.17 22.37
C LEU A 659 12.80 -9.30 22.84
N PHE A 660 11.50 -9.20 22.57
CA PHE A 660 10.53 -10.24 22.86
C PHE A 660 10.82 -11.54 22.09
N LEU A 661 11.24 -11.46 20.82
CA LEU A 661 11.66 -12.62 20.03
C LEU A 661 12.89 -13.32 20.64
N LEU A 662 13.89 -12.56 21.10
CA LEU A 662 15.04 -13.11 21.81
C LEU A 662 14.62 -13.80 23.12
N LEU A 663 13.74 -13.19 23.91
CA LEU A 663 13.22 -13.79 25.14
C LEU A 663 12.47 -15.10 24.86
N ILE A 664 11.68 -15.14 23.78
CA ILE A 664 11.00 -16.36 23.33
C ILE A 664 12.01 -17.44 22.95
N ASP A 665 13.09 -17.10 22.22
CA ASP A 665 14.13 -18.04 21.84
C ASP A 665 14.81 -18.64 23.09
N TYR A 666 15.12 -17.79 24.08
CA TYR A 666 15.65 -18.26 25.37
C TYR A 666 14.69 -19.14 26.14
N LEU A 667 13.40 -18.76 26.18
CA LEU A 667 12.37 -19.55 26.84
C LEU A 667 12.20 -20.92 26.17
N ALA A 668 12.14 -20.96 24.84
CA ALA A 668 12.08 -22.18 24.06
C ALA A 668 13.30 -23.08 24.34
N LEU A 669 14.49 -22.49 24.37
CA LEU A 669 15.74 -23.19 24.68
C LEU A 669 15.73 -23.78 26.09
N TYR A 670 15.34 -22.99 27.08
CA TYR A 670 15.22 -23.43 28.47
C TYR A 670 14.21 -24.58 28.65
N LEU A 671 13.00 -24.45 28.07
CA LEU A 671 11.94 -25.45 28.20
C LEU A 671 12.34 -26.80 27.57
N LEU A 672 13.00 -26.77 26.41
CA LEU A 672 13.42 -27.97 25.70
C LEU A 672 14.54 -28.70 26.45
N ILE A 673 15.55 -27.96 26.92
CA ILE A 673 16.63 -28.50 27.78
C ILE A 673 16.03 -29.13 29.04
N ARG A 674 15.12 -28.42 29.74
CA ARG A 674 14.47 -28.93 30.95
C ARG A 674 13.69 -30.22 30.70
N ARG A 675 12.99 -30.33 29.56
CA ARG A 675 12.25 -31.54 29.19
C ARG A 675 13.17 -32.73 28.99
N ILE A 676 14.36 -32.52 28.44
CA ILE A 676 15.34 -33.58 28.16
C ILE A 676 16.06 -33.99 29.44
N GLU A 677 16.45 -33.03 30.28
CA GLU A 677 17.18 -33.31 31.52
C GLU A 677 16.37 -34.17 32.50
N LYS A 678 15.04 -34.05 32.48
CA LYS A 678 14.11 -34.90 33.25
C LYS A 678 14.15 -36.39 32.86
N LYS A 679 14.75 -36.79 31.74
CA LYS A 679 14.86 -38.20 31.34
C LYS A 679 15.97 -38.93 32.11
N LYS A 680 15.78 -40.25 32.37
CA LYS A 680 16.74 -41.09 33.10
C LYS A 680 18.07 -41.21 32.34
N LEU A 681 19.20 -40.98 33.04
CA LEU A 681 20.56 -41.06 32.50
C LEU A 681 20.87 -42.44 31.88
N THR A 682 20.37 -43.50 32.49
CA THR A 682 20.54 -44.88 32.03
C THR A 682 19.88 -45.15 30.67
N SER A 683 18.77 -44.49 30.34
CA SER A 683 18.15 -44.58 29.01
C SER A 683 18.90 -43.79 27.94
N LEU A 684 19.57 -42.70 28.32
CA LEU A 684 20.37 -41.88 27.41
C LEU A 684 21.65 -42.61 26.99
N LEU A 685 22.31 -43.31 27.93
CA LEU A 685 23.54 -44.08 27.71
C LEU A 685 23.31 -45.37 26.91
N LYS A 686 22.15 -46.04 27.08
CA LYS A 686 21.81 -47.26 26.34
C LYS A 686 21.26 -47.01 24.92
N GLY A 687 21.27 -45.77 24.44
CA GLY A 687 20.79 -45.43 23.09
C GLY A 687 19.26 -45.37 22.96
N GLY A 688 18.51 -45.27 24.07
CA GLY A 688 17.05 -45.13 24.04
C GLY A 688 16.59 -43.91 23.23
N GLN A 689 15.44 -44.02 22.56
CA GLN A 689 14.89 -42.97 21.70
C GLN A 689 14.56 -41.69 22.49
N LEU A 690 14.88 -40.54 21.88
CA LEU A 690 14.55 -39.19 22.38
C LEU A 690 13.08 -38.85 22.18
#